data_AF-A0A158K2E4-F1
#
_entry.id   AF-A0A158K2E4-F1
#
_cell.length_a   1.000
_cell.length_b   1.000
_cell.length_c   1.000
_cell.angle_alpha   90.00
_cell.angle_beta   90.00
_cell.angle_gamma   90.00
#
_symmetry.space_group_name_H-M   'P 1'
#
loop_
_entity.id
_entity.type
_entity.pdbx_description
1 polymer ?
#
loop_
_entity_poly.entity_id
_entity_poly.type
_entity_poly.pdbx_seq_one_letter_code
_entity_poly.pdbx_strand_id
1 'polypeptide(L)'
;MSDTLIESPEELDESKFVTFEGSPFQLYQPYPPAGDQPGAISTLVEGIEDGLSFQTLLGVTGSGKTFTMANVIARMGRPAIVFAPNKTLAAQLYAEFREFFPRNAVEYFVSYYDYYQPEAYVPQRDLFIEKDSSINEHIEQMRLSATKSLLERRDVVIVATVSAIYGIGNPSEYHRMILTLRTGDKLGQRDVIARLIAMQYTRNEADFQRGSFRVRGDTIDIFPAEHAEMAVRIELFDDEVESMMLFDPLTGRVRNKIPRFTVYPSSHYVTPRDTVMRAIETIKLELRERLEFFHGGGKLVEAQRLEQRTRFDLEMLQELGFCKGIENYSRHFSGAAPGEPPPTLVDYLPPDALMLLDESHVLIGQLNGMYNGDRARKENLVDYGFRMPSALDNRPLKFNEFERKMRQAIFVSATPADYEKAKTGQVAEQLVRPTGLVDPEIEVRPARSQVDDVLSEINARVAVHERVLVTVLTKRMAEQLTEFLADHGVKVRYLHSDIDTVERVEIIRDLRLGTFDVLVGINLLREGLDIPEVSLVAILDADKEGFLRAERSLIQTIGRAARNVNGKAILYADNMTDSMKRAIDETERRRAKQIAHNEKMGITPRGVEKRIKDIIDGVYNADEARAELKEAQTRAKFEDMSEKQLAKEIKRLEKQMMDHAKNLEFEKAAQTRDQLALLRQRVFGANVGDHVSGIGGK
;
A
#
# COMPACT_ATOMS: atom_id res chain seq x y z
N MET A 1 -37.81 3.07 18.83
CA MET A 1 -37.50 1.63 18.77
C MET A 1 -37.09 1.31 17.35
N SER A 2 -35.78 1.30 17.12
CA SER A 2 -35.13 0.61 16.00
C SER A 2 -33.63 0.76 16.28
N ASP A 3 -33.15 -0.06 17.21
CA ASP A 3 -31.74 -0.28 17.46
C ASP A 3 -31.15 -0.91 16.19
N THR A 4 -30.46 -0.10 15.38
CA THR A 4 -29.50 -0.63 14.42
C THR A 4 -28.27 -1.08 15.21
N LEU A 5 -28.28 -2.37 15.54
CA LEU A 5 -27.15 -3.13 16.05
C LEU A 5 -25.93 -2.87 15.17
N ILE A 6 -24.97 -2.13 15.72
CA ILE A 6 -23.57 -2.31 15.34
C ILE A 6 -23.27 -3.74 15.76
N GLU A 7 -23.10 -4.64 14.78
CA GLU A 7 -22.69 -6.02 15.05
C GLU A 7 -21.43 -5.98 15.93
N SER A 8 -21.55 -6.52 17.15
CA SER A 8 -20.39 -6.85 17.96
C SER A 8 -19.47 -7.76 17.14
N PRO A 9 -18.13 -7.56 17.16
CA PRO A 9 -17.23 -8.52 16.52
C PRO A 9 -17.56 -9.92 17.06
N GLU A 10 -17.82 -10.88 16.16
CA GLU A 10 -18.02 -12.28 16.52
C GLU A 10 -16.96 -12.67 17.57
N GLU A 11 -17.38 -13.10 18.75
CA GLU A 11 -16.44 -13.52 19.80
C GLU A 11 -15.52 -14.60 19.21
N LEU A 12 -14.22 -14.31 19.14
CA LEU A 12 -13.24 -15.25 18.62
C LEU A 12 -13.20 -16.49 19.52
N ASP A 13 -13.27 -17.67 18.92
CA ASP A 13 -13.24 -18.94 19.65
C ASP A 13 -11.87 -19.15 20.30
N GLU A 14 -11.80 -19.02 21.63
CA GLU A 14 -10.59 -19.21 22.43
C GLU A 14 -9.91 -20.57 22.17
N SER A 15 -10.68 -21.62 21.86
CA SER A 15 -10.15 -22.96 21.60
C SER A 15 -9.33 -23.06 20.31
N LYS A 16 -9.42 -22.05 19.44
CA LYS A 16 -8.72 -21.98 18.15
C LYS A 16 -7.38 -21.26 18.24
N PHE A 17 -7.03 -20.68 19.39
CA PHE A 17 -5.72 -20.08 19.59
C PHE A 17 -4.67 -21.14 19.87
N VAL A 18 -3.56 -21.07 19.14
CA VAL A 18 -2.41 -21.94 19.30
C VAL A 18 -1.19 -21.10 19.67
N THR A 19 -0.48 -21.56 20.70
CA THR A 19 0.80 -20.99 21.16
C THR A 19 1.90 -22.02 21.03
N PHE A 20 3.12 -21.57 20.77
CA PHE A 20 4.31 -22.42 20.66
C PHE A 20 5.30 -22.07 21.77
N GLU A 21 6.05 -23.07 22.26
CA GLU A 21 7.04 -22.86 23.32
C GLU A 21 8.10 -21.83 22.88
N GLY A 22 8.38 -20.84 23.74
CA GLY A 22 9.33 -19.77 23.43
C GLY A 22 8.86 -18.73 22.41
N SER A 23 7.63 -18.85 21.88
CA SER A 23 7.06 -17.90 20.93
C SER A 23 6.09 -16.91 21.59
N PRO A 24 6.21 -15.59 21.33
CA PRO A 24 5.26 -14.61 21.83
C PRO A 24 4.00 -14.50 20.96
N PHE A 25 3.92 -15.21 19.84
CA PHE A 25 2.78 -15.16 18.92
C PHE A 25 1.65 -16.10 19.36
N GLN A 26 0.42 -15.59 19.27
CA GLN A 26 -0.81 -16.35 19.49
C GLN A 26 -1.53 -16.48 18.15
N LEU A 27 -1.36 -17.64 17.50
CA LEU A 27 -1.91 -17.89 16.18
C LEU A 27 -3.36 -18.36 16.29
N TYR A 28 -4.29 -17.59 15.73
CA TYR A 28 -5.67 -18.00 15.56
C TYR A 28 -5.78 -18.96 14.37
N GLN A 29 -6.17 -20.21 14.63
CA GLN A 29 -6.30 -21.27 13.64
C GLN A 29 -7.76 -21.73 13.54
N PRO A 30 -8.61 -21.05 12.75
CA PRO A 30 -10.00 -21.47 12.58
C PRO A 30 -10.09 -22.90 12.01
N TYR A 31 -9.11 -23.29 11.19
CA TYR A 31 -8.92 -24.60 10.60
C TYR A 31 -7.46 -25.08 10.81
N PRO A 32 -7.22 -26.40 10.94
CA PRO A 32 -5.86 -26.94 11.03
C PRO A 32 -5.16 -26.91 9.67
N PRO A 33 -3.80 -26.92 9.63
CA PRO A 33 -3.05 -27.08 8.38
C PRO A 33 -3.45 -28.35 7.62
N ALA A 34 -3.64 -28.23 6.30
CA ALA A 34 -4.13 -29.32 5.45
C ALA A 34 -3.41 -29.38 4.09
N GLY A 35 -3.61 -30.47 3.34
CA GLY A 35 -2.90 -30.71 2.09
C GLY A 35 -1.39 -30.79 2.30
N ASP A 36 -0.62 -30.06 1.50
CA ASP A 36 0.85 -30.00 1.63
C ASP A 36 1.33 -29.03 2.73
N GLN A 37 0.44 -28.25 3.35
CA GLN A 37 0.83 -27.24 4.36
C GLN A 37 1.64 -27.81 5.53
N PRO A 38 1.27 -28.94 6.18
CA PRO A 38 2.05 -29.47 7.30
C PRO A 38 3.50 -29.77 6.93
N GLY A 39 3.71 -30.38 5.76
CA GLY A 39 5.05 -30.68 5.23
C GLY A 39 5.82 -29.41 4.92
N ALA A 40 5.21 -28.45 4.20
CA ALA A 40 5.83 -27.18 3.87
C ALA A 40 6.22 -26.37 5.12
N ILE A 41 5.35 -26.32 6.14
CA ILE A 41 5.64 -25.66 7.42
C ILE A 41 6.84 -26.32 8.09
N SER A 42 6.84 -27.66 8.20
CA SER A 42 7.93 -28.40 8.84
C SER A 42 9.27 -28.14 8.15
N THR A 43 9.30 -28.27 6.83
CA THR A 43 10.50 -28.03 6.00
C THR A 43 11.02 -26.61 6.19
N LEU A 44 10.17 -25.60 6.11
CA LEU A 44 10.59 -24.20 6.29
C LEU A 44 11.13 -23.92 7.70
N VAL A 45 10.47 -24.45 8.75
CA VAL A 45 10.91 -24.29 10.14
C VAL A 45 12.27 -24.95 10.36
N GLU A 46 12.43 -26.21 9.94
CA GLU A 46 13.70 -26.94 10.01
C GLU A 46 14.81 -26.16 9.32
N GLY A 47 14.56 -25.65 8.11
CA GLY A 47 15.56 -24.86 7.39
C GLY A 47 15.94 -23.56 8.08
N ILE A 48 15.03 -22.92 8.83
CA ILE A 48 15.36 -21.72 9.61
C ILE A 48 16.23 -22.10 10.82
N GLU A 49 15.89 -23.19 11.52
CA GLU A 49 16.62 -23.70 12.67
C GLU A 49 18.03 -24.17 12.30
N ASP A 50 18.19 -24.79 11.13
CA ASP A 50 19.47 -25.19 10.53
C ASP A 50 20.33 -23.99 10.07
N GLY A 51 19.78 -22.79 10.10
CA GLY A 51 20.49 -21.57 9.74
C GLY A 51 20.55 -21.29 8.24
N LEU A 52 19.66 -21.86 7.42
CA LEU A 52 19.58 -21.51 6.00
C LEU A 52 19.24 -20.03 5.85
N SER A 53 20.04 -19.32 5.05
CA SER A 53 19.81 -17.90 4.74
C SER A 53 18.63 -17.72 3.79
N PHE A 54 18.45 -18.63 2.83
CA PHE A 54 17.44 -18.50 1.79
C PHE A 54 16.69 -19.81 1.57
N GLN A 55 15.37 -19.73 1.60
CA GLN A 55 14.47 -20.85 1.30
C GLN A 55 13.38 -20.39 0.34
N THR A 56 12.75 -21.34 -0.35
CA THR A 56 11.63 -21.06 -1.25
C THR A 56 10.40 -21.88 -0.87
N LEU A 57 9.30 -21.19 -0.60
CA LEU A 57 7.96 -21.79 -0.57
C LEU A 57 7.40 -21.79 -2.01
N LEU A 58 7.52 -22.94 -2.69
CA LEU A 58 6.92 -23.16 -4.01
C LEU A 58 5.44 -23.50 -3.84
N GLY A 59 4.62 -22.47 -3.68
CA GLY A 59 3.20 -22.60 -3.39
C GLY A 59 2.30 -22.18 -4.56
N VAL A 60 1.37 -23.04 -4.97
CA VAL A 60 0.37 -22.69 -6.00
C VAL A 60 -0.67 -21.68 -5.50
N THR A 61 -1.35 -21.00 -6.42
CA THR A 61 -2.48 -20.12 -6.07
C THR A 61 -3.59 -20.92 -5.36
N GLY A 62 -4.11 -20.38 -4.26
CA GLY A 62 -5.19 -21.01 -3.49
C GLY A 62 -4.75 -22.14 -2.56
N SER A 63 -3.45 -22.43 -2.43
CA SER A 63 -2.97 -23.44 -1.47
C SER A 63 -2.87 -22.93 -0.02
N GLY A 64 -3.16 -21.65 0.23
CA GLY A 64 -3.07 -21.06 1.57
C GLY A 64 -1.65 -20.68 2.00
N LYS A 65 -0.87 -20.06 1.09
CA LYS A 65 0.51 -19.61 1.35
C LYS A 65 0.61 -18.71 2.58
N THR A 66 -0.30 -17.76 2.75
CA THR A 66 -0.32 -16.86 3.92
C THR A 66 -0.50 -17.62 5.24
N PHE A 67 -1.35 -18.64 5.26
CA PHE A 67 -1.53 -19.46 6.46
C PHE A 67 -0.27 -20.28 6.80
N THR A 68 0.43 -20.79 5.79
CA THR A 68 1.77 -21.39 5.96
C THR A 68 2.77 -20.39 6.52
N MET A 69 2.83 -19.18 5.98
CA MET A 69 3.68 -18.10 6.48
C MET A 69 3.38 -17.78 7.96
N ALA A 70 2.10 -17.64 8.32
CA ALA A 70 1.67 -17.38 9.69
C ALA A 70 2.09 -18.51 10.65
N ASN A 71 1.96 -19.77 10.23
CA ASN A 71 2.44 -20.91 11.02
C ASN A 71 3.97 -20.88 11.23
N VAL A 72 4.74 -20.55 10.20
CA VAL A 72 6.21 -20.43 10.31
C VAL A 72 6.56 -19.30 11.28
N ILE A 73 5.97 -18.12 11.14
CA ILE A 73 6.19 -16.99 12.05
C ILE A 73 5.86 -17.36 13.51
N ALA A 74 4.68 -17.97 13.72
CA ALA A 74 4.21 -18.35 15.04
C ALA A 74 5.10 -19.40 15.71
N ARG A 75 5.62 -20.38 14.95
CA ARG A 75 6.53 -21.41 15.48
C ARG A 75 7.91 -20.86 15.79
N MET A 76 8.44 -19.99 14.93
CA MET A 76 9.77 -19.42 15.14
C MET A 76 9.81 -18.37 16.25
N GLY A 77 8.69 -17.71 16.56
CA GLY A 77 8.63 -16.75 17.66
C GLY A 77 9.44 -15.47 17.45
N ARG A 78 9.73 -15.13 16.19
CA ARG A 78 10.62 -14.03 15.79
C ARG A 78 9.83 -12.92 15.09
N PRO A 79 10.20 -11.64 15.26
CA PRO A 79 9.64 -10.55 14.46
C PRO A 79 9.75 -10.84 12.97
N ALA A 80 8.73 -10.50 12.20
CA ALA A 80 8.68 -10.79 10.78
C ALA A 80 8.31 -9.57 9.95
N ILE A 81 8.89 -9.47 8.75
CA ILE A 81 8.47 -8.54 7.71
C ILE A 81 8.04 -9.34 6.48
N VAL A 82 6.87 -9.02 5.95
CA VAL A 82 6.30 -9.61 4.74
C VAL A 82 6.27 -8.53 3.66
N PHE A 83 7.12 -8.69 2.65
CA PHE A 83 7.15 -7.79 1.51
C PHE A 83 6.15 -8.23 0.44
N ALA A 84 5.38 -7.27 -0.06
CA ALA A 84 4.47 -7.41 -1.19
C ALA A 84 4.84 -6.45 -2.33
N PRO A 85 4.66 -6.83 -3.60
CA PRO A 85 5.03 -6.02 -4.75
C PRO A 85 4.13 -4.79 -4.98
N ASN A 86 2.90 -4.79 -4.45
CA ASN A 86 1.95 -3.69 -4.65
C ASN A 86 1.07 -3.45 -3.39
N LYS A 87 0.43 -2.27 -3.34
CA LYS A 87 -0.41 -1.86 -2.18
C LYS A 87 -1.64 -2.76 -1.99
N THR A 88 -2.24 -3.27 -3.07
CA THR A 88 -3.44 -4.11 -3.00
C THR A 88 -3.15 -5.45 -2.32
N LEU A 89 -2.09 -6.15 -2.73
CA LEU A 89 -1.66 -7.39 -2.10
C LEU A 89 -1.15 -7.15 -0.68
N ALA A 90 -0.45 -6.03 -0.44
CA ALA A 90 -0.07 -5.65 0.92
C ALA A 90 -1.29 -5.49 1.84
N ALA A 91 -2.34 -4.81 1.39
CA ALA A 91 -3.57 -4.66 2.17
C ALA A 91 -4.28 -6.01 2.42
N GLN A 92 -4.32 -6.89 1.42
CA GLN A 92 -4.86 -8.25 1.56
C GLN A 92 -4.08 -9.05 2.62
N LEU A 93 -2.75 -9.08 2.51
CA LEU A 93 -1.91 -9.77 3.49
C LEU A 93 -2.04 -9.17 4.88
N TYR A 94 -2.12 -7.84 4.99
CA TYR A 94 -2.34 -7.16 6.28
C TYR A 94 -3.64 -7.61 6.94
N ALA A 95 -4.74 -7.65 6.19
CA ALA A 95 -6.02 -8.13 6.69
C ALA A 95 -5.96 -9.62 7.10
N GLU A 96 -5.36 -10.48 6.27
CA GLU A 96 -5.19 -11.91 6.58
C GLU A 96 -4.33 -12.12 7.84
N PHE A 97 -3.22 -11.40 7.98
CA PHE A 97 -2.37 -11.49 9.18
C PHE A 97 -3.07 -10.95 10.43
N ARG A 98 -3.90 -9.91 10.32
CA ARG A 98 -4.74 -9.42 11.44
C ARG A 98 -5.76 -10.47 11.88
N GLU A 99 -6.35 -11.22 10.95
CA GLU A 99 -7.24 -12.36 11.26
C GLU A 99 -6.47 -13.52 11.92
N PHE A 100 -5.23 -13.81 11.48
CA PHE A 100 -4.41 -14.87 12.07
C PHE A 100 -3.74 -14.49 13.40
N PHE A 101 -3.45 -13.21 13.63
CA PHE A 101 -2.77 -12.71 14.82
C PHE A 101 -3.55 -11.56 15.50
N PRO A 102 -4.81 -11.78 15.90
CA PRO A 102 -5.66 -10.71 16.45
C PRO A 102 -5.15 -10.17 17.80
N ARG A 103 -4.23 -10.88 18.46
CA ARG A 103 -3.64 -10.53 19.76
C ARG A 103 -2.20 -10.03 19.70
N ASN A 104 -1.59 -9.99 18.51
CA ASN A 104 -0.22 -9.52 18.32
C ASN A 104 -0.19 -8.25 17.47
N ALA A 105 0.99 -7.62 17.35
CA ALA A 105 1.15 -6.40 16.58
C ALA A 105 1.31 -6.73 15.09
N VAL A 106 0.21 -6.62 14.34
CA VAL A 106 0.26 -6.66 12.88
C VAL A 106 0.20 -5.24 12.36
N GLU A 107 1.24 -4.83 11.65
CA GLU A 107 1.52 -3.46 11.25
C GLU A 107 1.59 -3.32 9.73
N TYR A 108 1.34 -2.12 9.23
CA TYR A 108 1.27 -1.84 7.80
C TYR A 108 2.26 -0.73 7.41
N PHE A 109 3.15 -1.02 6.46
CA PHE A 109 4.20 -0.09 6.05
C PHE A 109 4.29 0.04 4.52
N VAL A 110 3.51 0.98 3.98
CA VAL A 110 3.52 1.32 2.55
C VAL A 110 3.77 2.81 2.34
N SER A 111 3.91 3.24 1.09
CA SER A 111 3.95 4.68 0.79
C SER A 111 2.68 5.36 1.31
N TYR A 112 2.86 6.38 2.15
CA TYR A 112 1.80 7.21 2.71
C TYR A 112 1.26 8.23 1.70
N TYR A 113 1.78 8.27 0.47
CA TYR A 113 1.22 9.12 -0.56
C TYR A 113 0.05 8.45 -1.26
N ASP A 114 -1.10 9.14 -1.32
CA ASP A 114 -2.23 8.78 -2.18
C ASP A 114 -1.93 9.19 -3.62
N TYR A 115 -1.38 10.40 -3.78
CA TYR A 115 -0.83 10.90 -5.02
C TYR A 115 0.61 11.36 -4.80
N TYR A 116 1.49 11.03 -5.72
CA TYR A 116 2.90 11.44 -5.66
C TYR A 116 3.46 11.72 -7.04
N GLN A 117 3.77 12.99 -7.28
CA GLN A 117 4.59 13.45 -8.39
C GLN A 117 5.98 13.83 -7.86
N PRO A 118 7.03 13.10 -8.25
CA PRO A 118 8.37 13.44 -7.81
C PRO A 118 8.88 14.73 -8.48
N GLU A 119 9.81 15.38 -7.80
CA GLU A 119 10.62 16.44 -8.40
C GLU A 119 11.44 15.86 -9.57
N ALA A 120 11.37 16.52 -10.74
CA ALA A 120 12.11 16.13 -11.92
C ALA A 120 12.44 17.34 -12.79
N TYR A 121 13.50 17.23 -13.58
CA TYR A 121 13.83 18.22 -14.61
C TYR A 121 14.01 17.51 -15.95
N VAL A 122 13.36 18.04 -17.00
CA VAL A 122 13.37 17.51 -18.36
C VAL A 122 14.15 18.49 -19.26
N PRO A 123 15.47 18.26 -19.48
CA PRO A 123 16.33 19.23 -20.16
C PRO A 123 15.87 19.58 -21.57
N GLN A 124 15.31 18.61 -22.30
CA GLN A 124 14.85 18.80 -23.69
C GLN A 124 13.72 19.83 -23.83
N ARG A 125 12.97 20.09 -22.76
CA ARG A 125 11.84 21.03 -22.74
C ARG A 125 12.07 22.20 -21.80
N ASP A 126 13.23 22.28 -21.14
CA ASP A 126 13.51 23.20 -20.02
C ASP A 126 12.36 23.23 -19.00
N LEU A 127 11.81 22.05 -18.70
CA LEU A 127 10.64 21.90 -17.83
C LEU A 127 11.07 21.38 -16.47
N PHE A 128 10.92 22.22 -15.45
CA PHE A 128 10.99 21.81 -14.06
C PHE A 128 9.61 21.36 -13.58
N ILE A 129 9.55 20.14 -13.07
CA ILE A 129 8.35 19.53 -12.51
C ILE A 129 8.49 19.59 -10.99
N GLU A 130 7.65 20.41 -10.36
CA GLU A 130 7.62 20.52 -8.90
C GLU A 130 7.13 19.22 -8.25
N LYS A 131 7.63 18.98 -7.03
CA LYS A 131 7.11 17.94 -6.16
C LYS A 131 5.69 18.34 -5.76
N ASP A 132 4.74 17.49 -6.12
CA ASP A 132 3.36 17.58 -5.69
C ASP A 132 2.95 16.23 -5.09
N SER A 133 2.25 16.27 -3.96
CA SER A 133 1.91 15.05 -3.23
C SER A 133 0.77 15.26 -2.26
N SER A 134 -0.12 14.28 -2.19
CA SER A 134 -1.14 14.17 -1.14
C SER A 134 -0.75 13.06 -0.17
N ILE A 135 -0.75 13.38 1.12
CA ILE A 135 -0.41 12.43 2.20
C ILE A 135 -1.69 11.88 2.78
N ASN A 136 -1.73 10.56 2.93
CA ASN A 136 -2.74 9.83 3.67
C ASN A 136 -2.32 9.74 5.14
N GLU A 137 -2.96 10.53 6.00
CA GLU A 137 -2.65 10.60 7.43
C GLU A 137 -2.82 9.24 8.14
N HIS A 138 -3.78 8.42 7.69
CA HIS A 138 -4.00 7.10 8.27
C HIS A 138 -2.82 6.16 7.97
N ILE A 139 -2.32 6.15 6.73
CA ILE A 139 -1.13 5.36 6.37
C ILE A 139 0.13 5.90 7.06
N GLU A 140 0.28 7.22 7.18
CA GLU A 140 1.40 7.80 7.93
C GLU A 140 1.41 7.33 9.39
N GLN A 141 0.25 7.35 10.07
CA GLN A 141 0.15 6.80 11.42
C GLN A 141 0.49 5.31 11.45
N MET A 142 -0.02 4.50 10.52
CA MET A 142 0.30 3.07 10.48
C MET A 142 1.81 2.82 10.33
N ARG A 143 2.52 3.66 9.58
CA ARG A 143 3.99 3.57 9.47
C ARG A 143 4.70 3.93 10.78
N LEU A 144 4.23 4.96 11.47
CA LEU A 144 4.77 5.34 12.78
C LEU A 144 4.52 4.23 13.81
N SER A 145 3.31 3.64 13.79
CA SER A 145 2.94 2.46 14.58
C SER A 145 3.88 1.29 14.31
N ALA A 146 4.18 0.99 13.05
CA ALA A 146 5.11 -0.09 12.68
C ALA A 146 6.50 0.11 13.30
N THR A 147 7.07 1.32 13.21
CA THR A 147 8.38 1.61 13.82
C THR A 147 8.35 1.58 15.33
N LYS A 148 7.26 2.04 15.97
CA LYS A 148 7.07 1.92 17.42
C LYS A 148 7.01 0.46 17.85
N SER A 149 6.20 -0.35 17.18
CA SER A 149 6.02 -1.76 17.53
C SER A 149 7.34 -2.54 17.49
N LEU A 150 8.22 -2.27 16.52
CA LEU A 150 9.57 -2.84 16.48
C LEU A 150 10.46 -2.42 17.67
N LEU A 151 10.25 -1.23 18.23
CA LEU A 151 11.02 -0.73 19.38
C LEU A 151 10.49 -1.22 20.72
N GLU A 152 9.18 -1.52 20.82
CA GLU A 152 8.53 -1.89 22.09
C GLU A 152 8.33 -3.40 22.26
N ARG A 153 8.27 -4.18 21.17
CA ARG A 153 7.76 -5.55 21.21
C ARG A 153 8.50 -6.49 20.26
N ARG A 154 8.36 -7.80 20.52
CA ARG A 154 8.91 -8.88 19.67
C ARG A 154 7.84 -9.59 18.83
N ASP A 155 6.57 -9.52 19.24
CA ASP A 155 5.43 -10.14 18.57
C ASP A 155 4.90 -9.28 17.42
N VAL A 156 5.78 -8.91 16.49
CA VAL A 156 5.49 -7.95 15.41
C VAL A 156 5.55 -8.64 14.04
N VAL A 157 4.48 -8.48 13.26
CA VAL A 157 4.45 -8.80 11.81
C VAL A 157 4.19 -7.51 11.05
N ILE A 158 5.16 -7.07 10.24
CA ILE A 158 4.99 -5.91 9.37
C ILE A 158 4.67 -6.38 7.96
N VAL A 159 3.56 -5.94 7.40
CA VAL A 159 3.31 -6.07 5.96
C VAL A 159 3.77 -4.80 5.26
N ALA A 160 4.73 -4.93 4.35
CA ALA A 160 5.40 -3.80 3.71
C ALA A 160 5.43 -3.91 2.19
N THR A 161 5.56 -2.77 1.52
CA THR A 161 5.95 -2.71 0.10
C THR A 161 7.42 -2.35 -0.02
N VAL A 162 7.90 -2.11 -1.25
CA VAL A 162 9.24 -1.53 -1.49
C VAL A 162 9.50 -0.23 -0.72
N SER A 163 8.48 0.43 -0.17
CA SER A 163 8.67 1.57 0.74
C SER A 163 9.58 1.26 1.93
N ALA A 164 9.67 0.01 2.39
CA ALA A 164 10.55 -0.39 3.48
C ALA A 164 12.06 -0.31 3.14
N ILE A 165 12.44 -0.21 1.86
CA ILE A 165 13.83 0.01 1.42
C ILE A 165 14.14 1.47 1.11
N TYR A 166 13.20 2.40 1.33
CA TYR A 166 13.43 3.83 1.18
C TYR A 166 13.95 4.44 2.49
N GLY A 167 14.70 5.54 2.35
CA GLY A 167 15.32 6.25 3.45
C GLY A 167 14.29 6.77 4.47
N ILE A 168 14.46 6.43 5.74
CA ILE A 168 13.79 7.02 6.90
C ILE A 168 14.84 7.46 7.92
N GLY A 169 14.43 8.18 8.98
CA GLY A 169 15.39 8.60 10.01
C GLY A 169 16.09 7.43 10.67
N ASN A 170 17.32 7.70 11.12
CA ASN A 170 18.15 6.70 11.79
C ASN A 170 17.44 6.20 13.07
N PRO A 171 17.34 4.88 13.31
CA PRO A 171 16.73 4.32 14.52
C PRO A 171 17.27 4.91 15.83
N SER A 172 18.59 5.15 15.93
CA SER A 172 19.18 5.69 17.15
C SER A 172 18.79 7.15 17.39
N GLU A 173 18.74 7.96 16.34
CA GLU A 173 18.33 9.36 16.43
C GLU A 173 16.83 9.47 16.71
N TYR A 174 16.01 8.63 16.06
CA TYR A 174 14.58 8.54 16.32
C TYR A 174 14.32 8.15 17.79
N HIS A 175 15.05 7.16 18.30
CA HIS A 175 14.96 6.74 19.70
C HIS A 175 15.35 7.84 20.69
N ARG A 176 16.40 8.63 20.38
CA ARG A 176 16.83 9.78 21.21
C ARG A 176 15.77 10.88 21.31
N MET A 177 14.81 10.94 20.39
CA MET A 177 13.77 11.95 20.37
C MET A 177 12.53 11.57 21.18
N ILE A 178 12.38 10.31 21.58
CA ILE A 178 11.24 9.82 22.36
C ILE A 178 11.09 10.57 23.69
N LEU A 179 9.85 10.84 24.10
CA LEU A 179 9.50 11.39 25.41
C LEU A 179 8.86 10.29 26.26
N THR A 180 9.57 9.81 27.28
CA THR A 180 9.00 8.90 28.29
C THR A 180 8.56 9.71 29.50
N LEU A 181 7.33 9.48 29.96
CA LEU A 181 6.76 10.10 31.14
C LEU A 181 6.32 9.03 32.13
N ARG A 182 6.55 9.29 33.42
CA ARG A 182 6.13 8.46 34.55
C ARG A 182 5.48 9.33 35.62
N THR A 183 4.52 8.75 36.32
CA THR A 183 3.97 9.41 37.51
C THR A 183 5.09 9.64 38.54
N GLY A 184 5.18 10.87 39.06
CA GLY A 184 6.23 11.33 39.96
C GLY A 184 7.49 11.89 39.28
N ASP A 185 7.54 11.94 37.94
CA ASP A 185 8.64 12.60 37.24
C ASP A 185 8.64 14.10 37.55
N LYS A 186 9.82 14.65 37.90
CA LYS A 186 10.02 16.09 38.11
C LYS A 186 10.27 16.79 36.77
N LEU A 187 9.20 17.09 36.04
CA LEU A 187 9.24 17.70 34.73
C LEU A 187 8.20 18.82 34.65
N GLY A 188 8.67 20.05 34.44
CA GLY A 188 7.80 21.21 34.34
C GLY A 188 7.01 21.25 33.03
N GLN A 189 5.88 21.96 33.04
CA GLN A 189 5.02 22.10 31.86
C GLN A 189 5.79 22.60 30.62
N ARG A 190 6.69 23.59 30.80
CA ARG A 190 7.47 24.18 29.71
C ARG A 190 8.43 23.17 29.07
N ASP A 191 8.97 22.25 29.86
CA ASP A 191 9.89 21.23 29.37
C ASP A 191 9.16 20.20 28.50
N VAL A 192 7.97 19.77 28.94
CA VAL A 192 7.10 18.89 28.14
C VAL A 192 6.76 19.54 26.80
N ILE A 193 6.33 20.80 26.82
CA ILE A 193 5.97 21.56 25.61
C ILE A 193 7.17 21.70 24.68
N ALA A 194 8.33 22.10 25.19
CA ALA A 194 9.54 22.25 24.39
C ALA A 194 9.95 20.92 23.74
N ARG A 195 9.83 19.81 24.48
CA ARG A 195 10.10 18.47 23.96
C ARG A 195 9.11 18.04 22.88
N LEU A 196 7.82 18.31 23.05
CA LEU A 196 6.77 18.03 22.05
C LEU A 196 7.02 18.80 20.75
N ILE A 197 7.36 20.09 20.84
CA ILE A 197 7.71 20.91 19.67
C ILE A 197 8.95 20.36 18.97
N ALA A 198 9.99 19.96 19.72
CA ALA A 198 11.18 19.33 19.15
C ALA A 198 10.88 17.99 18.48
N MET A 199 9.85 17.27 18.95
CA MET A 199 9.31 16.05 18.33
C MET A 199 8.37 16.32 17.15
N GLN A 200 8.25 17.58 16.70
CA GLN A 200 7.37 18.06 15.63
C GLN A 200 5.86 17.91 15.92
N TYR A 201 5.45 17.94 17.18
CA TYR A 201 4.04 18.07 17.52
C TYR A 201 3.58 19.53 17.38
N THR A 202 2.36 19.71 16.88
CA THR A 202 1.76 21.05 16.71
C THR A 202 0.89 21.40 17.91
N ARG A 203 1.07 22.58 18.49
CA ARG A 203 0.15 23.07 19.52
C ARG A 203 -1.15 23.54 18.87
N ASN A 204 -2.27 22.90 19.18
CA ASN A 204 -3.58 23.29 18.66
C ASN A 204 -4.69 23.09 19.71
N GLU A 205 -5.30 24.19 20.14
CA GLU A 205 -6.34 24.17 21.18
C GLU A 205 -7.75 23.93 20.62
N ALA A 206 -7.99 24.34 19.37
CA ALA A 206 -9.29 24.28 18.72
C ALA A 206 -9.52 22.94 18.02
N ASP A 207 -8.52 22.48 17.29
CA ASP A 207 -8.59 21.26 16.49
C ASP A 207 -7.57 20.22 17.00
N PHE A 208 -8.08 19.25 17.76
CA PHE A 208 -7.26 18.26 18.46
C PHE A 208 -7.16 16.98 17.64
N GLN A 209 -6.24 16.99 16.69
CA GLN A 209 -5.93 15.89 15.78
C GLN A 209 -4.62 15.17 16.14
N ARG A 210 -4.31 14.06 15.47
CA ARG A 210 -3.06 13.30 15.70
C ARG A 210 -1.84 14.18 15.43
N GLY A 211 -0.76 13.95 16.19
CA GLY A 211 0.45 14.77 16.10
C GLY A 211 0.26 16.18 16.67
N SER A 212 -0.82 16.44 17.41
CA SER A 212 -1.06 17.70 18.10
C SER A 212 -1.11 17.56 19.61
N PHE A 213 -0.93 18.68 20.30
CA PHE A 213 -1.15 18.79 21.74
C PHE A 213 -1.85 20.09 22.11
N ARG A 214 -2.52 20.10 23.26
CA ARG A 214 -3.15 21.30 23.84
C ARG A 214 -2.84 21.40 25.33
N VAL A 215 -2.87 22.61 25.85
CA VAL A 215 -2.53 22.92 27.24
C VAL A 215 -3.70 23.67 27.87
N ARG A 216 -4.17 23.21 29.03
CA ARG A 216 -5.28 23.82 29.77
C ARG A 216 -4.92 23.85 31.26
N GLY A 217 -4.48 25.00 31.77
CA GLY A 217 -3.95 25.08 33.13
C GLY A 217 -2.76 24.14 33.29
N ASP A 218 -2.82 23.24 34.27
CA ASP A 218 -1.76 22.26 34.57
C ASP A 218 -1.95 20.94 33.80
N THR A 219 -2.92 20.88 32.88
CA THR A 219 -3.20 19.71 32.06
C THR A 219 -2.61 19.86 30.66
N ILE A 220 -1.90 18.83 30.19
CA ILE A 220 -1.43 18.70 28.82
C ILE A 220 -2.11 17.49 28.19
N ASP A 221 -2.90 17.71 27.15
CA ASP A 221 -3.46 16.64 26.32
C ASP A 221 -2.59 16.49 25.07
N ILE A 222 -2.12 15.28 24.79
CA ILE A 222 -1.33 14.94 23.62
C ILE A 222 -2.10 13.89 22.83
N PHE A 223 -2.25 14.07 21.52
CA PHE A 223 -2.73 13.03 20.63
C PHE A 223 -1.53 12.43 19.88
N PRO A 224 -0.99 11.28 20.33
CA PRO A 224 0.22 10.71 19.74
C PRO A 224 0.04 10.40 18.26
N ALA A 225 1.03 10.73 17.44
CA ALA A 225 0.97 10.56 15.99
C ALA A 225 0.90 9.08 15.57
N GLU A 226 1.47 8.19 16.40
CA GLU A 226 1.54 6.76 16.14
C GLU A 226 0.35 5.97 16.73
N HIS A 227 -0.48 6.60 17.55
CA HIS A 227 -1.58 5.94 18.24
C HIS A 227 -2.91 6.13 17.47
N ALA A 228 -3.65 5.04 17.28
CA ALA A 228 -4.87 5.08 16.47
C ALA A 228 -6.03 5.83 17.19
N GLU A 229 -6.39 5.43 18.40
CA GLU A 229 -7.69 5.84 18.95
C GLU A 229 -7.61 6.71 20.21
N MET A 230 -6.50 6.68 20.93
CA MET A 230 -6.42 7.23 22.28
C MET A 230 -5.43 8.37 22.35
N ALA A 231 -5.86 9.45 22.99
CA ALA A 231 -4.98 10.52 23.44
C ALA A 231 -4.52 10.25 24.88
N VAL A 232 -3.42 10.89 25.27
CA VAL A 232 -2.90 10.86 26.64
C VAL A 232 -3.08 12.23 27.28
N ARG A 233 -3.65 12.25 28.48
CA ARG A 233 -3.71 13.42 29.35
C ARG A 233 -2.67 13.29 30.43
N ILE A 234 -1.90 14.35 30.62
CA ILE A 234 -0.90 14.51 31.66
C ILE A 234 -1.40 15.63 32.58
N GLU A 235 -1.55 15.32 33.85
CA GLU A 235 -1.87 16.28 34.91
C GLU A 235 -0.60 16.55 35.70
N LEU A 236 -0.23 17.83 35.78
CA LEU A 236 0.93 18.31 36.51
C LEU A 236 0.47 18.94 37.83
N PHE A 237 1.31 18.81 38.86
CA PHE A 237 1.22 19.59 40.09
C PHE A 237 2.56 20.28 40.30
N ASP A 238 2.60 21.60 40.15
CA ASP A 238 3.84 22.38 40.02
C ASP A 238 4.76 21.81 38.92
N ASP A 239 5.92 21.28 39.29
CA ASP A 239 6.91 20.68 38.39
C ASP A 239 6.94 19.14 38.49
N GLU A 240 5.82 18.50 38.87
CA GLU A 240 5.71 17.05 39.02
C GLU A 240 4.53 16.48 38.21
N VAL A 241 4.75 15.34 37.54
CA VAL A 241 3.69 14.57 36.89
C VAL A 241 2.85 13.85 37.94
N GLU A 242 1.70 14.42 38.31
CA GLU A 242 0.78 13.87 39.30
C GLU A 242 0.06 12.62 38.76
N SER A 243 -0.38 12.67 37.51
CA SER A 243 -1.36 11.72 36.98
C SER A 243 -1.30 11.65 35.46
N MET A 244 -1.46 10.44 34.91
CA MET A 244 -1.58 10.22 33.47
C MET A 244 -2.73 9.27 33.17
N MET A 245 -3.45 9.56 32.09
CA MET A 245 -4.63 8.79 31.70
C MET A 245 -4.81 8.75 30.18
N LEU A 246 -5.27 7.60 29.69
CA LEU A 246 -5.71 7.45 28.30
C LEU A 246 -7.18 7.83 28.20
N PHE A 247 -7.51 8.65 27.21
CA PHE A 247 -8.87 9.09 26.96
C PHE A 247 -9.19 9.13 25.45
N ASP A 248 -10.45 8.98 25.13
CA ASP A 248 -10.97 9.11 23.77
C ASP A 248 -10.96 10.61 23.38
N PRO A 249 -10.24 11.02 22.31
CA PRO A 249 -10.10 12.42 21.92
C PRO A 249 -11.42 13.05 21.44
N LEU A 250 -12.37 12.24 20.95
CA LEU A 250 -13.67 12.69 20.45
C LEU A 250 -14.67 12.86 21.60
N THR A 251 -14.79 11.86 22.47
CA THR A 251 -15.79 11.87 23.56
C THR A 251 -15.28 12.46 24.86
N GLY A 252 -13.96 12.57 25.03
CA GLY A 252 -13.32 12.95 26.29
C GLY A 252 -13.38 11.87 27.37
N ARG A 253 -13.94 10.70 27.07
CA ARG A 253 -14.14 9.63 28.06
C ARG A 253 -12.79 9.01 28.44
N VAL A 254 -12.51 9.02 29.73
CA VAL A 254 -11.32 8.38 30.29
C VAL A 254 -11.49 6.86 30.23
N ARG A 255 -10.50 6.16 29.69
CA ARG A 255 -10.48 4.70 29.61
C ARG A 255 -9.79 4.10 30.83
N ASN A 256 -8.58 4.57 31.13
CA ASN A 256 -7.75 4.03 32.21
C ASN A 256 -6.62 4.99 32.59
N LYS A 257 -6.29 5.03 33.89
CA LYS A 257 -5.07 5.67 34.41
C LYS A 257 -3.86 4.77 34.13
N ILE A 258 -2.73 5.37 33.80
CA ILE A 258 -1.50 4.65 33.45
C ILE A 258 -0.30 5.22 34.22
N PRO A 259 0.62 4.37 34.73
CA PRO A 259 1.77 4.83 35.51
C PRO A 259 2.92 5.36 34.64
N ARG A 260 2.95 4.97 33.36
CA ARG A 260 4.00 5.32 32.39
C ARG A 260 3.41 5.40 30.99
N PHE A 261 3.85 6.37 30.21
CA PHE A 261 3.57 6.46 28.78
C PHE A 261 4.79 6.93 28.01
N THR A 262 4.88 6.53 26.75
CA THR A 262 5.96 6.90 25.84
C THR A 262 5.35 7.57 24.62
N VAL A 263 5.70 8.83 24.37
CA VAL A 263 5.30 9.59 23.18
C VAL A 263 6.43 9.52 22.16
N TYR A 264 6.09 9.11 20.94
CA TYR A 264 7.03 9.00 19.82
C TYR A 264 7.00 10.25 18.94
N PRO A 265 8.09 10.57 18.21
CA PRO A 265 8.12 11.70 17.28
C PRO A 265 7.03 11.61 16.20
N SER A 266 6.48 12.75 15.79
CA SER A 266 5.39 12.81 14.82
C SER A 266 5.80 12.51 13.37
N SER A 267 7.11 12.39 13.11
CA SER A 267 7.67 12.11 11.79
C SER A 267 8.92 11.24 11.90
N HIS A 268 9.18 10.43 10.86
CA HIS A 268 10.42 9.65 10.75
C HIS A 268 11.66 10.50 10.49
N TYR A 269 11.54 11.80 10.15
CA TYR A 269 12.69 12.67 9.86
C TYR A 269 13.05 13.63 11.00
N VAL A 270 12.45 13.45 12.17
CA VAL A 270 12.77 14.23 13.35
C VAL A 270 14.19 13.92 13.81
N THR A 271 15.01 14.96 13.98
CA THR A 271 16.40 14.85 14.44
C THR A 271 16.71 15.83 15.58
N PRO A 272 17.64 15.49 16.49
CA PRO A 272 18.12 16.40 17.53
C PRO A 272 18.73 17.70 16.98
N ARG A 273 18.60 18.81 17.72
CA ARG A 273 19.07 20.14 17.28
C ARG A 273 20.58 20.20 17.03
N ASP A 274 21.38 19.49 17.83
CA ASP A 274 22.83 19.32 17.62
C ASP A 274 23.15 18.64 16.27
N THR A 275 22.36 17.64 15.88
CA THR A 275 22.46 16.98 14.57
C THR A 275 22.10 17.94 13.44
N VAL A 276 21.04 18.76 13.59
CA VAL A 276 20.67 19.79 12.60
C VAL A 276 21.79 20.80 12.40
N MET A 277 22.35 21.34 13.48
CA MET A 277 23.43 22.33 13.41
C MET A 277 24.69 21.77 12.73
N ARG A 278 25.03 20.51 13.01
CA ARG A 278 26.14 19.82 12.35
C ARG A 278 25.89 19.63 10.86
N ALA A 279 24.67 19.22 10.48
CA ALA A 279 24.27 19.06 9.08
C ALA A 279 24.32 20.38 8.30
N ILE A 280 23.90 21.50 8.91
CA ILE A 280 23.98 22.84 8.31
C ILE A 280 25.42 23.16 7.88
N GLU A 281 26.41 22.88 8.72
CA GLU A 281 27.81 23.16 8.41
C GLU A 281 28.35 22.27 7.27
N THR A 282 27.98 21.00 7.23
CA THR A 282 28.39 20.10 6.13
C THR A 282 27.68 20.43 4.81
N ILE A 283 26.43 20.90 4.85
CA ILE A 283 25.70 21.39 3.67
C ILE A 283 26.38 22.65 3.10
N LYS A 284 26.76 23.61 3.96
CA LYS A 284 27.49 24.83 3.53
C LYS A 284 28.81 24.49 2.85
N LEU A 285 29.53 23.49 3.35
CA LEU A 285 30.78 23.03 2.76
C LEU A 285 30.54 22.45 1.36
N GLU A 286 29.62 21.49 1.24
CA GLU A 286 29.28 20.88 -0.06
C GLU A 286 28.79 21.93 -1.05
N LEU A 287 27.98 22.90 -0.61
CA LEU A 287 27.47 23.98 -1.44
C LEU A 287 28.63 24.78 -2.05
N ARG A 288 29.63 25.16 -1.25
CA ARG A 288 30.80 25.89 -1.75
C ARG A 288 31.54 25.11 -2.83
N GLU A 289 31.83 23.83 -2.58
CA GLU A 289 32.52 22.95 -3.53
C GLU A 289 31.72 22.82 -4.85
N ARG A 290 30.40 22.68 -4.75
CA ARG A 290 29.54 22.52 -5.94
C ARG A 290 29.40 23.82 -6.74
N LEU A 291 29.39 24.98 -6.09
CA LEU A 291 29.40 26.28 -6.77
C LEU A 291 30.72 26.52 -7.50
N GLU A 292 31.86 26.19 -6.90
CA GLU A 292 33.17 26.24 -7.57
C GLU A 292 33.21 25.35 -8.81
N PHE A 293 32.66 24.13 -8.73
CA PHE A 293 32.52 23.23 -9.87
C PHE A 293 31.71 23.86 -11.03
N PHE A 294 30.56 24.48 -10.73
CA PHE A 294 29.73 25.10 -11.76
C PHE A 294 30.37 26.36 -12.35
N HIS A 295 30.98 27.21 -11.52
CA HIS A 295 31.72 28.38 -12.01
C HIS A 295 32.91 28.00 -12.89
N GLY A 296 33.69 26.98 -12.50
CA GLY A 296 34.80 26.46 -13.30
C GLY A 296 34.36 25.87 -14.64
N GLY A 297 33.13 25.34 -14.71
CA GLY A 297 32.51 24.85 -15.93
C GLY A 297 31.73 25.89 -16.75
N GLY A 298 31.71 27.17 -16.36
CA GLY A 298 30.92 28.21 -17.03
C GLY A 298 29.40 28.08 -16.89
N LYS A 299 28.93 27.24 -15.96
CA LYS A 299 27.51 26.93 -15.71
C LYS A 299 26.89 27.89 -14.69
N LEU A 300 26.78 29.17 -15.08
CA LEU A 300 26.40 30.25 -14.17
C LEU A 300 24.94 30.17 -13.71
N VAL A 301 24.03 29.69 -14.57
CA VAL A 301 22.60 29.58 -14.25
C VAL A 301 22.37 28.48 -13.22
N GLU A 302 23.03 27.34 -13.38
CA GLU A 302 23.00 26.21 -12.45
C GLU A 302 23.56 26.60 -11.09
N ALA A 303 24.68 27.34 -11.07
CA ALA A 303 25.27 27.86 -9.83
C ALA A 303 24.30 28.79 -9.08
N GLN A 304 23.75 29.78 -9.77
CA GLN A 304 22.81 30.74 -9.18
C GLN A 304 21.56 30.04 -8.64
N ARG A 305 21.00 29.11 -9.40
CA ARG A 305 19.82 28.32 -9.01
C ARG A 305 20.08 27.50 -7.75
N LEU A 306 21.21 26.79 -7.71
CA LEU A 306 21.58 25.94 -6.59
C LEU A 306 21.82 26.78 -5.33
N GLU A 307 22.53 27.90 -5.47
CA GLU A 307 22.85 28.81 -4.38
C GLU A 307 21.59 29.39 -3.72
N GLN A 308 20.69 29.98 -4.53
CA GLN A 308 19.47 30.59 -4.03
C GLN A 308 18.63 29.59 -3.24
N ARG A 309 18.42 28.40 -3.81
CA ARG A 309 17.60 27.37 -3.19
C ARG A 309 18.21 26.82 -1.90
N THR A 310 19.51 26.50 -1.93
CA THR A 310 20.18 25.89 -0.79
C THR A 310 20.32 26.88 0.37
N ARG A 311 20.54 28.17 0.09
CA ARG A 311 20.57 29.21 1.13
C ARG A 311 19.21 29.38 1.81
N PHE A 312 18.12 29.37 1.06
CA PHE A 312 16.77 29.39 1.62
C PHE A 312 16.53 28.17 2.52
N ASP A 313 16.88 26.97 2.05
CA ASP A 313 16.73 25.75 2.85
C ASP A 313 17.58 25.80 4.13
N LEU A 314 18.79 26.37 4.09
CA LEU A 314 19.67 26.55 5.26
C LEU A 314 19.07 27.54 6.28
N GLU A 315 18.48 28.65 5.84
CA GLU A 315 17.78 29.60 6.72
C GLU A 315 16.62 28.92 7.45
N MET A 316 15.81 28.17 6.71
CA MET A 316 14.68 27.41 7.28
C MET A 316 15.14 26.34 8.28
N LEU A 317 16.22 25.62 7.99
CA LEU A 317 16.81 24.65 8.92
C LEU A 317 17.36 25.31 10.19
N GLN A 318 17.95 26.51 10.09
CA GLN A 318 18.49 27.22 11.25
C GLN A 318 17.39 27.73 12.19
N GLU A 319 16.33 28.32 11.64
CA GLU A 319 15.25 28.93 12.40
C GLU A 319 14.24 27.90 12.93
N LEU A 320 13.79 26.98 12.05
CA LEU A 320 12.72 26.04 12.35
C LEU A 320 13.19 24.62 12.64
N GLY A 321 14.44 24.28 12.31
CA GLY A 321 14.93 22.89 12.37
C GLY A 321 14.38 22.00 11.24
N PHE A 322 13.67 22.59 10.27
CA PHE A 322 13.01 21.85 9.18
C PHE A 322 12.87 22.72 7.92
N CYS A 323 12.91 22.09 6.74
CA CYS A 323 12.63 22.72 5.46
C CYS A 323 11.84 21.77 4.53
N LYS A 324 11.13 22.33 3.53
CA LYS A 324 10.41 21.50 2.55
C LYS A 324 11.42 20.74 1.69
N GLY A 325 11.31 19.41 1.64
CA GLY A 325 12.29 18.60 0.90
C GLY A 325 13.53 18.25 1.70
N ILE A 326 13.47 18.32 3.05
CA ILE A 326 14.55 17.98 3.98
C ILE A 326 15.19 16.61 3.69
N GLU A 327 14.43 15.68 3.11
CA GLU A 327 14.94 14.35 2.73
C GLU A 327 16.13 14.42 1.78
N ASN A 328 16.26 15.47 0.97
CA ASN A 328 17.39 15.67 0.05
C ASN A 328 18.71 15.96 0.76
N TYR A 329 18.66 16.29 2.04
CA TYR A 329 19.81 16.51 2.91
C TYR A 329 20.05 15.34 3.87
N SER A 330 19.31 14.23 3.73
CA SER A 330 19.35 13.08 4.66
C SER A 330 20.75 12.55 4.96
N ARG A 331 21.68 12.54 3.99
CA ARG A 331 23.09 12.18 4.21
C ARG A 331 23.78 13.07 5.25
N HIS A 332 23.53 14.37 5.20
CA HIS A 332 24.12 15.33 6.15
C HIS A 332 23.58 15.12 7.56
N PHE A 333 22.29 14.78 7.69
CA PHE A 333 21.69 14.45 8.98
C PHE A 333 22.21 13.12 9.54
N SER A 334 22.33 12.08 8.71
CA SER A 334 22.84 10.77 9.16
C SER A 334 24.33 10.78 9.46
N GLY A 335 25.10 11.69 8.84
CA GLY A 335 26.57 11.70 8.91
C GLY A 335 27.22 10.60 8.09
N ALA A 336 26.47 9.95 7.20
CA ALA A 336 26.98 8.90 6.32
C ALA A 336 27.95 9.47 5.26
N ALA A 337 28.91 8.66 4.83
CA ALA A 337 29.81 9.03 3.76
C ALA A 337 29.09 9.06 2.39
N PRO A 338 29.58 9.84 1.40
CA PRO A 338 29.01 9.84 0.06
C PRO A 338 28.90 8.43 -0.53
N GLY A 339 27.72 8.08 -1.05
CA GLY A 339 27.43 6.77 -1.64
C GLY A 339 27.00 5.69 -0.64
N GLU A 340 27.12 5.89 0.67
CA GLU A 340 26.63 4.95 1.68
C GLU A 340 25.08 4.85 1.65
N PRO A 341 24.51 3.68 2.01
CA PRO A 341 23.06 3.50 2.02
C PRO A 341 22.41 4.33 3.13
N PRO A 342 21.25 4.96 2.90
CA PRO A 342 20.50 5.60 3.97
C PRO A 342 19.88 4.56 4.93
N PRO A 343 19.55 4.96 6.18
CA PRO A 343 18.77 4.12 7.07
C PRO A 343 17.38 3.85 6.50
N THR A 344 16.87 2.65 6.67
CA THR A 344 15.59 2.18 6.14
C THR A 344 14.79 1.45 7.22
N LEU A 345 13.55 1.05 6.94
CA LEU A 345 12.79 0.22 7.89
C LEU A 345 13.53 -1.09 8.21
N VAL A 346 14.28 -1.64 7.25
CA VAL A 346 15.07 -2.86 7.43
C VAL A 346 16.10 -2.70 8.57
N ASP A 347 16.56 -1.48 8.84
CA ASP A 347 17.50 -1.19 9.94
C ASP A 347 16.83 -1.12 11.32
N TYR A 348 15.50 -1.01 11.38
CA TYR A 348 14.73 -1.11 12.62
C TYR A 348 14.45 -2.57 12.99
N LEU A 349 14.62 -3.51 12.06
CA LEU A 349 14.35 -4.91 12.31
C LEU A 349 15.41 -5.51 13.25
N PRO A 350 14.99 -6.31 14.25
CA PRO A 350 15.92 -7.05 15.08
C PRO A 350 16.84 -7.97 14.26
N PRO A 351 18.04 -8.29 14.78
CA PRO A 351 19.01 -9.11 14.07
C PRO A 351 18.52 -10.48 13.62
N ASP A 352 17.54 -11.01 14.32
CA ASP A 352 16.89 -12.28 14.09
C ASP A 352 15.52 -12.11 13.40
N ALA A 353 15.18 -10.98 12.79
CA ALA A 353 13.92 -10.88 12.07
C ALA A 353 13.85 -11.83 10.86
N LEU A 354 12.67 -12.40 10.60
CA LEU A 354 12.38 -13.19 9.41
C LEU A 354 11.89 -12.29 8.27
N MET A 355 12.36 -12.52 7.06
CA MET A 355 11.87 -11.82 5.87
C MET A 355 11.10 -12.77 4.96
N LEU A 356 9.86 -12.43 4.63
CA LEU A 356 9.04 -13.19 3.69
C LEU A 356 8.80 -12.32 2.47
N LEU A 357 9.11 -12.82 1.28
CA LEU A 357 9.00 -12.08 0.03
C LEU A 357 7.88 -12.71 -0.79
N ASP A 358 6.67 -12.16 -0.68
CA ASP A 358 5.50 -12.65 -1.43
C ASP A 358 5.55 -12.21 -2.89
N GLU A 359 5.11 -13.11 -3.76
CA GLU A 359 5.28 -13.04 -5.21
C GLU A 359 6.72 -12.64 -5.59
N SER A 360 7.72 -13.32 -5.00
CA SER A 360 9.15 -12.99 -5.07
C SER A 360 9.67 -12.76 -6.50
N HIS A 361 9.12 -13.49 -7.46
CA HIS A 361 9.49 -13.46 -8.87
C HIS A 361 9.20 -12.09 -9.54
N VAL A 362 8.31 -11.28 -8.96
CA VAL A 362 8.09 -9.86 -9.31
C VAL A 362 8.91 -8.97 -8.39
N LEU A 363 8.83 -9.22 -7.07
CA LEU A 363 9.39 -8.34 -6.05
C LEU A 363 10.91 -8.17 -6.17
N ILE A 364 11.66 -9.23 -6.47
CA ILE A 364 13.14 -9.16 -6.63
C ILE A 364 13.52 -8.21 -7.78
N GLY A 365 12.83 -8.31 -8.92
CA GLY A 365 13.05 -7.41 -10.05
C GLY A 365 12.67 -5.97 -9.71
N GLN A 366 11.57 -5.78 -8.98
CA GLN A 366 11.12 -4.47 -8.53
C GLN A 366 12.13 -3.81 -7.58
N LEU A 367 12.60 -4.53 -6.56
CA LEU A 367 13.62 -4.07 -5.61
C LEU A 367 14.91 -3.64 -6.34
N ASN A 368 15.32 -4.38 -7.37
CA ASN A 368 16.47 -4.01 -8.20
C ASN A 368 16.22 -2.76 -9.06
N GLY A 369 14.98 -2.53 -9.51
CA GLY A 369 14.60 -1.37 -10.32
C GLY A 369 14.54 -0.05 -9.55
N MET A 370 14.19 -0.05 -8.26
CA MET A 370 13.90 1.17 -7.49
C MET A 370 15.06 2.18 -7.48
N TYR A 371 16.28 1.73 -7.20
CA TYR A 371 17.46 2.61 -7.19
C TYR A 371 17.76 3.23 -8.56
N ASN A 372 17.67 2.42 -9.62
CA ASN A 372 18.03 2.88 -10.97
C ASN A 372 17.05 3.96 -11.47
N GLY A 373 15.75 3.80 -11.19
CA GLY A 373 14.74 4.81 -11.51
C GLY A 373 14.92 6.10 -10.70
N ASP A 374 15.18 5.99 -9.40
CA ASP A 374 15.41 7.17 -8.55
C ASP A 374 16.67 7.95 -8.97
N ARG A 375 17.77 7.24 -9.25
CA ARG A 375 19.02 7.83 -9.70
C ARG A 375 18.88 8.57 -11.03
N ALA A 376 18.29 7.93 -12.03
CA ALA A 376 18.12 8.53 -13.37
C ALA A 376 17.32 9.85 -13.31
N ARG A 377 16.31 9.93 -12.41
CA ARG A 377 15.54 11.16 -12.19
C ARG A 377 16.38 12.25 -11.52
N LYS A 378 17.18 11.88 -10.50
CA LYS A 378 17.92 12.84 -9.67
C LYS A 378 19.22 13.34 -10.30
N GLU A 379 19.86 12.57 -11.17
CA GLU A 379 21.07 13.00 -11.88
C GLU A 379 20.82 14.30 -12.64
N ASN A 380 19.69 14.41 -13.37
CA ASN A 380 19.31 15.66 -14.04
C ASN A 380 19.11 16.83 -13.06
N LEU A 381 18.52 16.60 -11.87
CA LEU A 381 18.37 17.67 -10.87
C LEU A 381 19.73 18.18 -10.38
N VAL A 382 20.71 17.28 -10.23
CA VAL A 382 22.05 17.60 -9.75
C VAL A 382 22.90 18.26 -10.84
N ASP A 383 22.80 17.79 -12.07
CA ASP A 383 23.60 18.29 -13.20
C ASP A 383 23.18 19.69 -13.65
N TYR A 384 21.90 20.04 -13.44
CA TYR A 384 21.32 21.32 -13.77
C TYR A 384 21.08 22.22 -12.53
N GLY A 385 21.74 21.94 -11.41
CA GLY A 385 21.77 22.85 -10.25
C GLY A 385 20.45 23.04 -9.51
N PHE A 386 19.51 22.09 -9.59
CA PHE A 386 18.31 22.08 -8.74
C PHE A 386 18.57 21.48 -7.36
N ARG A 387 19.51 20.52 -7.26
CA ARG A 387 19.86 19.82 -6.02
C ARG A 387 21.37 19.60 -5.91
N MET A 388 21.84 19.46 -4.67
CA MET A 388 23.21 19.09 -4.32
C MET A 388 23.51 17.62 -4.67
N PRO A 389 24.78 17.22 -4.90
CA PRO A 389 25.14 15.82 -5.11
C PRO A 389 24.67 14.87 -3.99
N SER A 390 24.69 15.32 -2.73
CA SER A 390 24.09 14.62 -1.58
C SER A 390 22.64 14.19 -1.77
N ALA A 391 21.86 14.84 -2.63
CA ALA A 391 20.49 14.43 -2.89
C ALA A 391 20.39 13.06 -3.57
N LEU A 392 21.45 12.59 -4.23
CA LEU A 392 21.55 11.23 -4.79
C LEU A 392 21.69 10.17 -3.69
N ASP A 393 22.16 10.54 -2.50
CA ASP A 393 22.30 9.64 -1.36
C ASP A 393 20.99 9.49 -0.57
N ASN A 394 20.00 10.35 -0.82
CA ASN A 394 18.61 10.12 -0.42
C ASN A 394 17.92 9.12 -1.36
N ARG A 395 18.23 7.84 -1.27
CA ARG A 395 17.83 6.86 -2.29
C ARG A 395 17.27 5.59 -1.65
N PRO A 396 16.49 4.78 -2.37
CA PRO A 396 16.28 3.42 -1.91
C PRO A 396 17.60 2.64 -1.90
N LEU A 397 17.63 1.54 -1.14
CA LEU A 397 18.76 0.61 -1.15
C LEU A 397 18.97 0.06 -2.57
N LYS A 398 20.23 -0.10 -2.96
CA LYS A 398 20.60 -0.94 -4.10
C LYS A 398 20.29 -2.39 -3.75
N PHE A 399 20.03 -3.22 -4.75
CA PHE A 399 19.69 -4.63 -4.49
C PHE A 399 20.78 -5.37 -3.70
N ASN A 400 22.06 -5.15 -4.01
CA ASN A 400 23.17 -5.75 -3.27
C ASN A 400 23.31 -5.22 -1.83
N GLU A 401 22.87 -3.98 -1.56
CA GLU A 401 22.81 -3.44 -0.20
C GLU A 401 21.65 -4.08 0.58
N PHE A 402 20.50 -4.28 -0.06
CA PHE A 402 19.36 -4.98 0.53
C PHE A 402 19.65 -6.46 0.77
N GLU A 403 20.27 -7.16 -0.20
CA GLU A 403 20.64 -8.58 -0.09
C GLU A 403 21.56 -8.85 1.12
N ARG A 404 22.47 -7.92 1.44
CA ARG A 404 23.31 -8.03 2.67
C ARG A 404 22.49 -7.91 3.96
N LYS A 405 21.33 -7.26 3.91
CA LYS A 405 20.38 -7.15 5.02
C LYS A 405 19.35 -8.28 5.02
N MET A 406 19.21 -9.03 3.93
CA MET A 406 18.37 -10.23 3.84
C MET A 406 19.06 -11.40 4.54
N ARG A 407 18.92 -11.49 5.87
CA ARG A 407 19.59 -12.49 6.70
C ARG A 407 19.01 -13.89 6.52
N GLN A 408 17.77 -14.08 6.96
CA GLN A 408 16.98 -15.29 6.72
C GLN A 408 15.71 -14.90 6.00
N ALA A 409 15.59 -15.32 4.74
CA ALA A 409 14.49 -14.95 3.88
C ALA A 409 13.81 -16.17 3.24
N ILE A 410 12.48 -16.11 3.17
CA ILE A 410 11.63 -17.09 2.49
C ILE A 410 11.05 -16.42 1.25
N PHE A 411 11.42 -16.92 0.07
CA PHE A 411 10.80 -16.54 -1.19
C PHE A 411 9.49 -17.28 -1.35
N VAL A 412 8.38 -16.56 -1.52
CA VAL A 412 7.05 -17.15 -1.64
C VAL A 412 6.56 -16.90 -3.06
N SER A 413 6.41 -17.96 -3.86
CA SER A 413 6.03 -17.84 -5.26
C SER A 413 5.53 -19.15 -5.85
N ALA A 414 4.55 -19.09 -6.74
CA ALA A 414 4.15 -20.24 -7.57
C ALA A 414 5.11 -20.47 -8.75
N THR A 415 5.91 -19.45 -9.10
CA THR A 415 6.80 -19.42 -10.25
C THR A 415 8.11 -18.67 -9.90
N PRO A 416 8.96 -19.21 -8.99
CA PRO A 416 10.22 -18.58 -8.62
C PRO A 416 11.09 -18.25 -9.84
N ALA A 417 11.73 -17.08 -9.84
CA ALA A 417 12.63 -16.68 -10.92
C ALA A 417 14.07 -17.17 -10.70
N ASP A 418 14.98 -16.74 -11.57
CA ASP A 418 16.35 -17.27 -11.61
C ASP A 418 17.14 -16.95 -10.33
N TYR A 419 16.91 -15.79 -9.72
CA TYR A 419 17.59 -15.40 -8.48
C TYR A 419 17.22 -16.35 -7.34
N GLU A 420 15.92 -16.61 -7.14
CA GLU A 420 15.43 -17.49 -6.09
C GLU A 420 15.91 -18.93 -6.32
N LYS A 421 15.84 -19.42 -7.56
CA LYS A 421 16.34 -20.76 -7.93
C LYS A 421 17.84 -20.91 -7.66
N ALA A 422 18.63 -19.87 -7.91
CA ALA A 422 20.08 -19.90 -7.71
C ALA A 422 20.50 -19.77 -6.24
N LYS A 423 19.69 -19.11 -5.41
CA LYS A 423 20.06 -18.76 -4.01
C LYS A 423 19.45 -19.70 -2.97
N THR A 424 18.34 -20.35 -3.29
CA THR A 424 17.61 -21.17 -2.33
C THR A 424 18.41 -22.39 -1.89
N GLY A 425 18.55 -22.60 -0.58
CA GLY A 425 19.13 -23.82 -0.02
C GLY A 425 18.12 -24.97 0.01
N GLN A 426 16.82 -24.65 0.05
CA GLN A 426 15.75 -25.61 0.21
C GLN A 426 14.44 -25.12 -0.38
N VAL A 427 13.71 -26.03 -1.03
CA VAL A 427 12.38 -25.77 -1.60
C VAL A 427 11.33 -26.57 -0.82
N ALA A 428 10.40 -25.84 -0.18
CA ALA A 428 9.18 -26.40 0.38
C ALA A 428 8.07 -26.35 -0.68
N GLU A 429 7.67 -27.50 -1.22
CA GLU A 429 6.55 -27.58 -2.17
C GLU A 429 5.20 -27.54 -1.47
N GLN A 430 4.28 -26.69 -1.95
CA GLN A 430 2.90 -26.62 -1.49
C GLN A 430 1.95 -26.57 -2.69
N LEU A 431 1.68 -27.75 -3.26
CA LEU A 431 0.93 -27.91 -4.50
C LEU A 431 -0.52 -28.36 -4.25
N VAL A 432 -0.77 -29.15 -3.20
CA VAL A 432 -2.11 -29.62 -2.84
C VAL A 432 -2.88 -28.54 -2.08
N ARG A 433 -4.09 -28.21 -2.55
CA ARG A 433 -4.98 -27.23 -1.92
C ARG A 433 -5.80 -27.89 -0.80
N PRO A 434 -6.08 -27.18 0.32
CA PRO A 434 -6.91 -27.71 1.40
C PRO A 434 -8.32 -28.18 0.96
N THR A 435 -8.89 -27.55 -0.07
CA THR A 435 -10.23 -27.87 -0.58
C THR A 435 -10.25 -29.02 -1.59
N GLY A 436 -9.09 -29.59 -1.93
CA GLY A 436 -8.95 -30.60 -2.97
C GLY A 436 -9.03 -30.06 -4.40
N LEU A 437 -9.15 -28.74 -4.60
CA LEU A 437 -9.15 -28.15 -5.94
C LEU A 437 -7.84 -28.43 -6.68
N VAL A 438 -7.97 -28.79 -7.95
CA VAL A 438 -6.86 -29.16 -8.83
C VAL A 438 -6.53 -28.03 -9.81
N ASP A 439 -5.31 -28.01 -10.33
CA ASP A 439 -4.92 -27.15 -11.44
C ASP A 439 -5.78 -27.49 -12.67
N PRO A 440 -6.17 -26.49 -13.48
CA PRO A 440 -7.19 -26.66 -14.53
C PRO A 440 -6.71 -27.57 -15.66
N GLU A 441 -7.66 -28.12 -16.40
CA GLU A 441 -7.37 -28.82 -17.65
C GLU A 441 -6.93 -27.82 -18.73
N ILE A 442 -5.94 -28.19 -19.54
CA ILE A 442 -5.41 -27.34 -20.61
C ILE A 442 -5.78 -27.92 -21.97
N GLU A 443 -6.28 -27.08 -22.86
CA GLU A 443 -6.43 -27.40 -24.28
C GLU A 443 -5.67 -26.39 -25.14
N VAL A 444 -5.02 -26.87 -26.20
CA VAL A 444 -4.41 -26.03 -27.23
C VAL A 444 -5.26 -26.10 -28.49
N ARG A 445 -5.71 -24.94 -28.99
CA ARG A 445 -6.56 -24.82 -30.18
C ARG A 445 -5.94 -23.88 -31.22
N PRO A 446 -6.27 -24.00 -32.53
CA PRO A 446 -5.72 -23.12 -33.56
C PRO A 446 -6.03 -21.64 -33.32
N ALA A 447 -5.07 -20.75 -33.59
CA ALA A 447 -5.24 -19.31 -33.38
C ALA A 447 -6.14 -18.66 -34.46
N ARG A 448 -6.27 -19.28 -35.63
CA ARG A 448 -7.00 -18.71 -36.78
C ARG A 448 -8.48 -18.46 -36.53
N SER A 449 -9.14 -19.31 -35.74
CA SER A 449 -10.57 -19.22 -35.41
C SER A 449 -10.79 -18.86 -33.94
N GLN A 450 -9.80 -18.26 -33.29
CA GLN A 450 -9.79 -18.07 -31.84
C GLN A 450 -10.94 -17.18 -31.32
N VAL A 451 -11.38 -16.19 -32.11
CA VAL A 451 -12.47 -15.28 -31.72
C VAL A 451 -13.83 -15.98 -31.77
N ASP A 452 -14.10 -16.75 -32.81
CA ASP A 452 -15.37 -17.48 -32.95
C ASP A 452 -15.48 -18.62 -31.93
N ASP A 453 -14.36 -19.32 -31.70
CA ASP A 453 -14.27 -20.41 -30.71
C ASP A 453 -14.43 -19.88 -29.28
N VAL A 454 -13.74 -18.79 -28.92
CA VAL A 454 -13.87 -18.22 -27.56
C VAL A 454 -15.27 -17.68 -27.31
N LEU A 455 -15.95 -17.09 -28.30
CA LEU A 455 -17.35 -16.67 -28.17
C LEU A 455 -18.27 -17.85 -27.88
N SER A 456 -18.04 -18.99 -28.54
CA SER A 456 -18.81 -20.22 -28.31
C SER A 456 -18.58 -20.78 -26.91
N GLU A 457 -17.34 -20.82 -26.45
CA GLU A 457 -16.98 -21.25 -25.10
C GLU A 457 -17.54 -20.30 -24.03
N ILE A 458 -17.51 -18.98 -24.27
CA ILE A 458 -18.14 -17.98 -23.42
C ILE A 458 -19.62 -18.28 -23.24
N ASN A 459 -20.36 -18.48 -24.33
CA ASN A 459 -21.78 -18.77 -24.27
C ASN A 459 -22.08 -20.05 -23.46
N ALA A 460 -21.22 -21.07 -23.58
CA ALA A 460 -21.35 -22.29 -22.79
C ALA A 460 -21.16 -22.05 -21.28
N ARG A 461 -20.23 -21.16 -20.88
CA ARG A 461 -20.01 -20.81 -19.46
C ARG A 461 -21.10 -19.92 -18.89
N VAL A 462 -21.58 -18.95 -19.68
CA VAL A 462 -22.69 -18.07 -19.29
C VAL A 462 -23.96 -18.88 -19.01
N ALA A 463 -24.23 -19.92 -19.80
CA ALA A 463 -25.38 -20.81 -19.62
C ALA A 463 -25.39 -21.58 -18.28
N VAL A 464 -24.22 -21.75 -17.65
CA VAL A 464 -24.06 -22.38 -16.33
C VAL A 464 -23.68 -21.38 -15.22
N HIS A 465 -23.87 -20.08 -15.48
CA HIS A 465 -23.61 -18.98 -14.54
C HIS A 465 -22.16 -18.88 -14.04
N GLU A 466 -21.19 -19.28 -14.88
CA GLU A 466 -19.76 -19.15 -14.60
C GLU A 466 -19.17 -17.89 -15.26
N ARG A 467 -17.93 -17.53 -14.92
CA ARG A 467 -17.22 -16.36 -15.48
C ARG A 467 -16.04 -16.77 -16.35
N VAL A 468 -15.69 -15.89 -17.28
CA VAL A 468 -14.59 -16.10 -18.22
C VAL A 468 -13.57 -14.96 -18.16
N LEU A 469 -12.29 -15.33 -18.11
CA LEU A 469 -11.19 -14.39 -18.31
C LEU A 469 -10.58 -14.63 -19.68
N VAL A 470 -10.36 -13.56 -20.44
CA VAL A 470 -9.72 -13.61 -21.75
C VAL A 470 -8.48 -12.75 -21.74
N THR A 471 -7.32 -13.29 -22.12
CA THR A 471 -6.06 -12.53 -22.17
C THR A 471 -5.62 -12.27 -23.61
N VAL A 472 -5.32 -11.01 -23.91
CA VAL A 472 -4.81 -10.54 -25.22
C VAL A 472 -3.44 -9.88 -25.06
N LEU A 473 -2.78 -9.54 -26.17
CA LEU A 473 -1.44 -8.96 -26.17
C LEU A 473 -1.42 -7.42 -26.09
N THR A 474 -2.47 -6.74 -26.54
CA THR A 474 -2.48 -5.27 -26.68
C THR A 474 -3.76 -4.63 -26.16
N LYS A 475 -3.68 -3.35 -25.75
CA LYS A 475 -4.83 -2.55 -25.29
C LYS A 475 -5.91 -2.46 -26.36
N ARG A 476 -5.48 -2.14 -27.58
CA ARG A 476 -6.35 -2.06 -28.74
C ARG A 476 -7.11 -3.37 -28.97
N MET A 477 -6.44 -4.52 -28.86
CA MET A 477 -7.14 -5.81 -28.99
C MET A 477 -8.13 -6.07 -27.86
N ALA A 478 -7.83 -5.63 -26.63
CA ALA A 478 -8.75 -5.80 -25.50
C ALA A 478 -10.03 -4.99 -25.71
N GLU A 479 -9.88 -3.73 -26.15
CA GLU A 479 -11.00 -2.84 -26.49
C GLU A 479 -11.80 -3.41 -27.68
N GLN A 480 -11.14 -3.76 -28.78
CA GLN A 480 -11.78 -4.29 -29.99
C GLN A 480 -12.50 -5.62 -29.75
N LEU A 481 -11.89 -6.54 -29.00
CA LEU A 481 -12.54 -7.81 -28.66
C LEU A 481 -13.75 -7.59 -27.76
N THR A 482 -13.66 -6.64 -26.82
CA THR A 482 -14.79 -6.29 -25.95
C THR A 482 -15.96 -5.72 -26.74
N GLU A 483 -15.69 -4.82 -27.68
CA GLU A 483 -16.72 -4.27 -28.58
C GLU A 483 -17.37 -5.39 -29.41
N PHE A 484 -16.56 -6.23 -30.05
CA PHE A 484 -17.05 -7.37 -30.81
C PHE A 484 -17.92 -8.33 -29.98
N LEU A 485 -17.48 -8.71 -28.78
CA LEU A 485 -18.24 -9.60 -27.90
C LEU A 485 -19.55 -8.95 -27.43
N ALA A 486 -19.54 -7.64 -27.14
CA ALA A 486 -20.73 -6.89 -26.75
C ALA A 486 -21.76 -6.82 -27.89
N ASP A 487 -21.32 -6.59 -29.13
CA ASP A 487 -22.17 -6.59 -30.33
C ASP A 487 -22.85 -7.96 -30.56
N HIS A 488 -22.20 -9.05 -30.11
CA HIS A 488 -22.73 -10.41 -30.15
C HIS A 488 -23.51 -10.80 -28.87
N GLY A 489 -23.88 -9.82 -28.04
CA GLY A 489 -24.77 -10.01 -26.89
C GLY A 489 -24.09 -10.50 -25.61
N VAL A 490 -22.76 -10.54 -25.55
CA VAL A 490 -22.02 -10.92 -24.33
C VAL A 490 -21.93 -9.71 -23.39
N LYS A 491 -22.20 -9.93 -22.10
CA LYS A 491 -21.91 -8.93 -21.06
C LYS A 491 -20.42 -8.95 -20.74
N VAL A 492 -19.68 -7.99 -21.29
CA VAL A 492 -18.22 -7.96 -21.24
C VAL A 492 -17.68 -6.58 -20.83
N ARG A 493 -16.54 -6.59 -20.14
CA ARG A 493 -15.71 -5.41 -19.86
C ARG A 493 -14.25 -5.72 -20.17
N TYR A 494 -13.42 -4.70 -20.34
CA TYR A 494 -11.98 -4.86 -20.44
C TYR A 494 -11.24 -4.32 -19.22
N LEU A 495 -9.99 -4.74 -19.05
CA LEU A 495 -9.08 -4.22 -18.03
C LEU A 495 -7.64 -4.09 -18.57
N HIS A 496 -7.16 -2.85 -18.65
CA HIS A 496 -5.79 -2.52 -19.07
C HIS A 496 -5.18 -1.39 -18.21
N SER A 497 -3.91 -1.04 -18.43
CA SER A 497 -3.14 -0.16 -17.53
C SER A 497 -3.72 1.24 -17.31
N ASP A 498 -4.53 1.75 -18.24
CA ASP A 498 -5.07 3.12 -18.15
C ASP A 498 -6.36 3.21 -17.32
N ILE A 499 -6.87 2.06 -16.85
CA ILE A 499 -7.97 1.99 -15.90
C ILE A 499 -7.45 2.29 -14.50
N ASP A 500 -8.09 3.24 -13.83
CA ASP A 500 -7.74 3.65 -12.46
C ASP A 500 -7.85 2.47 -11.48
N THR A 501 -7.13 2.55 -10.36
CA THR A 501 -7.14 1.49 -9.34
C THR A 501 -8.52 1.31 -8.71
N VAL A 502 -9.27 2.40 -8.49
CA VAL A 502 -10.63 2.35 -7.93
C VAL A 502 -11.58 1.68 -8.92
N GLU A 503 -11.57 2.14 -10.17
CA GLU A 503 -12.40 1.57 -11.25
C GLU A 503 -12.08 0.09 -11.46
N ARG A 504 -10.81 -0.31 -11.37
CA ARG A 504 -10.39 -1.71 -11.44
C ARG A 504 -11.06 -2.56 -10.35
N VAL A 505 -11.08 -2.09 -9.11
CA VAL A 505 -11.72 -2.81 -7.99
C VAL A 505 -13.21 -2.96 -8.25
N GLU A 506 -13.87 -1.93 -8.77
CA GLU A 506 -15.29 -1.98 -9.14
C GLU A 506 -15.57 -2.99 -10.25
N ILE A 507 -14.77 -2.99 -11.34
CA ILE A 507 -14.89 -3.96 -12.44
C ILE A 507 -14.75 -5.40 -11.92
N ILE A 508 -13.79 -5.66 -11.05
CA ILE A 508 -13.59 -7.01 -10.47
C ILE A 508 -14.79 -7.41 -9.61
N ARG A 509 -15.28 -6.50 -8.76
CA ARG A 509 -16.45 -6.72 -7.91
C ARG A 509 -17.69 -7.01 -8.76
N ASP A 510 -17.91 -6.26 -9.82
CA ASP A 510 -19.05 -6.41 -10.73
C ASP A 510 -19.00 -7.74 -11.50
N LEU A 511 -17.81 -8.22 -11.88
CA LEU A 511 -17.64 -9.56 -12.44
C LEU A 511 -18.06 -10.64 -11.43
N ARG A 512 -17.65 -10.50 -10.16
CA ARG A 512 -18.02 -11.43 -9.08
C ARG A 512 -19.51 -11.43 -8.80
N LEU A 513 -20.14 -10.25 -8.80
CA LEU A 513 -21.59 -10.09 -8.62
C LEU A 513 -22.40 -10.59 -9.83
N GLY A 514 -21.76 -10.84 -10.97
CA GLY A 514 -22.45 -11.24 -12.19
C GLY A 514 -23.16 -10.10 -12.91
N THR A 515 -22.75 -8.86 -12.65
CA THR A 515 -23.17 -7.69 -13.45
C THR A 515 -22.77 -7.89 -14.92
N PHE A 516 -21.61 -8.52 -15.14
CA PHE A 516 -21.16 -9.00 -16.44
C PHE A 516 -20.43 -10.34 -16.28
N ASP A 517 -20.22 -11.06 -17.39
CA ASP A 517 -19.77 -12.45 -17.36
C ASP A 517 -18.33 -12.66 -17.84
N VAL A 518 -17.81 -11.73 -18.66
CA VAL A 518 -16.50 -11.86 -19.31
C VAL A 518 -15.62 -10.63 -19.05
N LEU A 519 -14.37 -10.88 -18.66
CA LEU A 519 -13.35 -9.83 -18.52
C LEU A 519 -12.19 -10.07 -19.50
N VAL A 520 -11.97 -9.11 -20.39
CA VAL A 520 -10.87 -9.12 -21.36
C VAL A 520 -9.71 -8.28 -20.83
N GLY A 521 -8.52 -8.85 -20.67
CA GLY A 521 -7.37 -8.13 -20.14
C GLY A 521 -6.06 -8.43 -20.86
N ILE A 522 -5.01 -7.70 -20.48
CA ILE A 522 -3.64 -7.95 -20.94
C ILE A 522 -2.85 -8.63 -19.82
N ASN A 523 -2.06 -7.84 -19.07
CA ASN A 523 -1.23 -8.28 -17.95
C ASN A 523 -1.99 -8.24 -16.62
N LEU A 524 -3.07 -7.46 -16.52
CA LEU A 524 -3.72 -7.17 -15.23
C LEU A 524 -4.51 -8.32 -14.63
N LEU A 525 -4.68 -9.40 -15.40
CA LEU A 525 -5.21 -10.67 -14.89
C LEU A 525 -4.14 -11.48 -14.13
N ARG A 526 -2.91 -10.96 -14.02
CA ARG A 526 -1.75 -11.61 -13.39
C ARG A 526 -1.62 -11.37 -11.90
N GLU A 527 -2.22 -10.31 -11.34
CA GLU A 527 -2.00 -9.90 -9.94
C GLU A 527 -3.28 -10.00 -9.12
N GLY A 528 -3.25 -10.72 -7.98
CA GLY A 528 -4.23 -10.56 -6.90
C GLY A 528 -5.71 -10.86 -7.18
N LEU A 529 -6.10 -11.26 -8.40
CA LEU A 529 -7.50 -11.58 -8.72
C LEU A 529 -7.92 -12.93 -8.13
N ASP A 530 -8.60 -12.87 -7.00
CA ASP A 530 -9.24 -14.02 -6.36
C ASP A 530 -10.73 -14.07 -6.73
N ILE A 531 -11.04 -14.80 -7.79
CA ILE A 531 -12.39 -14.90 -8.37
C ILE A 531 -12.74 -16.39 -8.54
N PRO A 532 -13.30 -17.05 -7.50
CA PRO A 532 -13.72 -18.45 -7.58
C PRO A 532 -14.77 -18.74 -8.66
N GLU A 533 -15.50 -17.71 -9.08
CA GLU A 533 -16.56 -17.77 -10.08
C GLU A 533 -16.01 -18.00 -11.52
N VAL A 534 -14.70 -17.83 -11.74
CA VAL A 534 -14.06 -18.05 -13.04
C VAL A 534 -13.78 -19.54 -13.26
N SER A 535 -14.41 -20.12 -14.28
CA SER A 535 -14.17 -21.51 -14.70
C SER A 535 -13.38 -21.63 -16.00
N LEU A 536 -13.27 -20.56 -16.80
CA LEU A 536 -12.54 -20.57 -18.06
C LEU A 536 -11.55 -19.41 -18.15
N VAL A 537 -10.32 -19.75 -18.52
CA VAL A 537 -9.29 -18.78 -18.92
C VAL A 537 -8.90 -19.03 -20.38
N ALA A 538 -9.17 -18.06 -21.25
CA ALA A 538 -8.75 -18.10 -22.65
C ALA A 538 -7.50 -17.23 -22.87
N ILE A 539 -6.47 -17.81 -23.48
CA ILE A 539 -5.21 -17.13 -23.81
C ILE A 539 -5.10 -17.03 -25.32
N LEU A 540 -5.45 -15.86 -25.86
CA LEU A 540 -5.36 -15.57 -27.28
C LEU A 540 -3.90 -15.37 -27.69
N ASP A 541 -3.54 -15.79 -28.91
CA ASP A 541 -2.18 -15.67 -29.44
C ASP A 541 -1.11 -16.20 -28.46
N ALA A 542 -1.34 -17.40 -27.91
CA ALA A 542 -0.48 -18.03 -26.90
C ALA A 542 0.93 -18.35 -27.42
N ASP A 543 1.11 -18.46 -28.74
CA ASP A 543 2.39 -18.73 -29.40
C ASP A 543 3.26 -17.49 -29.67
N LYS A 544 2.79 -16.29 -29.33
CA LYS A 544 3.56 -15.05 -29.48
C LYS A 544 4.47 -14.84 -28.29
N GLU A 545 5.70 -15.34 -28.39
CA GLU A 545 6.70 -15.20 -27.34
C GLU A 545 6.94 -13.73 -26.95
N GLY A 546 7.30 -13.55 -25.67
CA GLY A 546 7.44 -12.25 -25.05
C GLY A 546 7.02 -12.32 -23.58
N PHE A 547 7.08 -11.20 -22.87
CA PHE A 547 6.80 -11.16 -21.43
C PHE A 547 5.42 -11.75 -21.05
N LEU A 548 4.38 -11.49 -21.86
CA LEU A 548 3.01 -11.94 -21.59
C LEU A 548 2.76 -13.43 -21.88
N ARG A 549 3.68 -14.10 -22.60
CA ARG A 549 3.59 -15.51 -23.00
C ARG A 549 4.80 -16.33 -22.60
N ALA A 550 5.65 -15.77 -21.74
CA ALA A 550 6.72 -16.51 -21.09
C ALA A 550 6.12 -17.59 -20.17
N GLU A 551 6.86 -18.68 -19.95
CA GLU A 551 6.50 -19.80 -19.06
C GLU A 551 5.80 -19.36 -17.77
N ARG A 552 6.41 -18.42 -17.04
CA ARG A 552 5.89 -17.91 -15.76
C ARG A 552 4.52 -17.21 -15.91
N SER A 553 4.39 -16.36 -16.93
CA SER A 553 3.15 -15.62 -17.21
C SER A 553 2.02 -16.57 -17.62
N LEU A 554 2.33 -17.61 -18.40
CA LEU A 554 1.35 -18.64 -18.77
C LEU A 554 0.88 -19.42 -17.54
N ILE A 555 1.79 -19.94 -16.71
CA ILE A 555 1.45 -20.69 -15.48
C ILE A 555 0.54 -19.84 -14.57
N GLN A 556 0.86 -18.56 -14.38
CA GLN A 556 0.06 -17.68 -13.53
C GLN A 556 -1.33 -17.39 -14.11
N THR A 557 -1.40 -17.21 -15.43
CA THR A 557 -2.67 -16.98 -16.14
C THR A 557 -3.57 -18.20 -16.07
N ILE A 558 -3.02 -19.39 -16.36
CA ILE A 558 -3.70 -20.69 -16.22
C ILE A 558 -4.22 -20.88 -14.79
N GLY A 559 -3.39 -20.56 -13.79
CA GLY A 559 -3.74 -20.66 -12.38
C GLY A 559 -4.96 -19.84 -11.93
N ARG A 560 -5.48 -18.91 -12.75
CA ARG A 560 -6.71 -18.16 -12.45
C ARG A 560 -7.97 -19.03 -12.51
N ALA A 561 -7.97 -20.10 -13.31
CA ALA A 561 -9.07 -21.07 -13.35
C ALA A 561 -8.97 -22.13 -12.22
N ALA A 562 -7.86 -22.18 -11.48
CA ALA A 562 -7.61 -23.24 -10.49
C ALA A 562 -8.42 -23.10 -9.18
N ARG A 563 -9.28 -22.08 -9.07
CA ARG A 563 -10.16 -21.85 -7.92
C ARG A 563 -11.58 -22.38 -8.13
N ASN A 564 -11.87 -22.92 -9.31
CA ASN A 564 -13.15 -23.47 -9.69
C ASN A 564 -13.03 -24.97 -9.98
N VAL A 565 -14.04 -25.75 -9.59
CA VAL A 565 -14.06 -27.22 -9.79
C VAL A 565 -14.05 -27.56 -11.29
N ASN A 566 -14.68 -26.72 -12.12
CA ASN A 566 -14.76 -26.84 -13.57
C ASN A 566 -13.66 -26.06 -14.30
N GLY A 567 -12.58 -25.69 -13.59
CA GLY A 567 -11.49 -24.88 -14.12
C GLY A 567 -10.85 -25.46 -15.39
N LYS A 568 -10.83 -24.66 -16.45
CA LYS A 568 -10.23 -24.97 -17.76
C LYS A 568 -9.43 -23.79 -18.30
N ALA A 569 -8.34 -24.06 -19.00
CA ALA A 569 -7.57 -23.08 -19.75
C ALA A 569 -7.47 -23.47 -21.23
N ILE A 570 -7.76 -22.53 -22.12
CA ILE A 570 -7.61 -22.71 -23.58
C ILE A 570 -6.49 -21.79 -24.07
N LEU A 571 -5.47 -22.37 -24.69
CA LEU A 571 -4.35 -21.65 -25.31
C LEU A 571 -4.54 -21.68 -26.82
N TYR A 572 -4.85 -20.52 -27.41
CA TYR A 572 -4.99 -20.38 -28.86
C TYR A 572 -3.63 -20.15 -29.50
N ALA A 573 -3.14 -21.13 -30.25
CA ALA A 573 -1.80 -21.14 -30.83
C ALA A 573 -1.76 -21.96 -32.12
N ASP A 574 -1.00 -21.50 -33.11
CA ASP A 574 -0.71 -22.28 -34.31
C ASP A 574 0.57 -23.11 -34.15
N ASN A 575 1.47 -22.71 -33.24
CA ASN A 575 2.72 -23.42 -32.95
C ASN A 575 2.93 -23.65 -31.45
N MET A 576 3.47 -24.81 -31.08
CA MET A 576 3.83 -25.12 -29.70
C MET A 576 5.22 -24.56 -29.35
N THR A 577 5.26 -23.42 -28.66
CA THR A 577 6.50 -22.79 -28.19
C THR A 577 7.09 -23.50 -26.98
N ASP A 578 8.38 -23.29 -26.69
CA ASP A 578 9.01 -23.90 -25.51
C ASP A 578 8.45 -23.36 -24.19
N SER A 579 8.05 -22.08 -24.17
CA SER A 579 7.36 -21.48 -23.01
C SER A 579 6.01 -22.16 -22.75
N MET A 580 5.26 -22.48 -23.80
CA MET A 580 3.99 -23.23 -23.68
C MET A 580 4.21 -24.64 -23.17
N LYS A 581 5.16 -25.40 -23.76
CA LYS A 581 5.46 -26.76 -23.32
C LYS A 581 5.77 -26.82 -21.83
N ARG A 582 6.72 -25.99 -21.37
CA ARG A 582 7.10 -25.96 -19.94
C ARG A 582 5.94 -25.58 -19.02
N ALA A 583 5.07 -24.66 -19.45
CA ALA A 583 3.89 -24.27 -18.69
C ALA A 583 2.83 -25.40 -18.61
N ILE A 584 2.60 -26.11 -19.73
CA ILE A 584 1.68 -27.24 -19.81
C ILE A 584 2.21 -28.38 -18.94
N ASP A 585 3.47 -28.79 -19.14
CA ASP A 585 4.12 -29.89 -18.41
C ASP A 585 4.07 -29.66 -16.88
N GLU A 586 4.36 -28.43 -16.42
CA GLU A 586 4.30 -28.10 -15.00
C GLU A 586 2.86 -28.11 -14.46
N THR A 587 1.88 -27.65 -15.23
CA THR A 587 0.47 -27.67 -14.81
C THR A 587 -0.05 -29.11 -14.73
N GLU A 588 0.27 -29.95 -15.71
CA GLU A 588 -0.11 -31.37 -15.71
C GLU A 588 0.57 -32.15 -14.59
N ARG A 589 1.86 -31.88 -14.31
CA ARG A 589 2.58 -32.45 -13.16
C ARG A 589 1.86 -32.13 -11.84
N ARG A 590 1.50 -30.85 -11.64
CA ARG A 590 0.77 -30.40 -10.45
C ARG A 590 -0.58 -31.07 -10.33
N ARG A 591 -1.37 -31.05 -11.41
CA ARG A 591 -2.70 -31.67 -11.49
C ARG A 591 -2.65 -33.15 -11.14
N ALA A 592 -1.71 -33.90 -11.71
CA ALA A 592 -1.54 -35.33 -11.43
C ALA A 592 -1.24 -35.60 -9.93
N LYS A 593 -0.33 -34.84 -9.33
CA LYS A 593 -0.02 -34.94 -7.88
C LYS A 593 -1.25 -34.65 -7.01
N GLN A 594 -2.03 -33.63 -7.37
CA GLN A 594 -3.23 -33.24 -6.63
C GLN A 594 -4.34 -34.30 -6.73
N ILE A 595 -4.58 -34.85 -7.92
CA ILE A 595 -5.55 -35.94 -8.13
C ILE A 595 -5.15 -37.17 -7.31
N ALA A 596 -3.89 -37.60 -7.39
CA ALA A 596 -3.40 -38.75 -6.64
C ALA A 596 -3.52 -38.55 -5.11
N HIS A 597 -3.29 -37.33 -4.62
CA HIS A 597 -3.51 -36.99 -3.21
C HIS A 597 -4.99 -37.09 -2.83
N ASN A 598 -5.89 -36.51 -3.65
CA ASN A 598 -7.32 -36.55 -3.40
C ASN A 598 -7.86 -37.98 -3.37
N GLU A 599 -7.45 -38.82 -4.31
CA GLU A 599 -7.82 -40.25 -4.35
C GLU A 599 -7.33 -40.99 -3.11
N LYS A 600 -6.07 -40.77 -2.71
CA LYS A 600 -5.48 -41.40 -1.52
C LYS A 600 -6.19 -40.99 -0.22
N MET A 601 -6.65 -39.75 -0.14
CA MET A 601 -7.27 -39.17 1.06
C MET A 601 -8.80 -39.19 1.03
N GLY A 602 -9.42 -39.67 -0.05
CA GLY A 602 -10.87 -39.67 -0.22
C GLY A 602 -11.48 -38.25 -0.28
N ILE A 603 -10.76 -37.28 -0.82
CA ILE A 603 -11.18 -35.87 -0.89
C ILE A 603 -11.93 -35.62 -2.20
N THR A 604 -13.16 -35.13 -2.10
CA THR A 604 -13.89 -34.56 -3.25
C THR A 604 -13.58 -33.06 -3.36
N PRO A 605 -13.11 -32.56 -4.52
CA PRO A 605 -12.85 -31.13 -4.72
C PRO A 605 -14.09 -30.28 -4.46
N ARG A 606 -13.92 -29.19 -3.70
CA ARG A 606 -14.99 -28.23 -3.42
C ARG A 606 -14.57 -26.82 -3.81
N GLY A 607 -15.50 -26.07 -4.41
CA GLY A 607 -15.30 -24.66 -4.72
C GLY A 607 -15.10 -23.83 -3.45
N VAL A 608 -14.44 -22.67 -3.61
CA VAL A 608 -14.24 -21.73 -2.50
C VAL A 608 -15.39 -20.73 -2.49
N GLU A 609 -16.24 -20.78 -1.45
CA GLU A 609 -17.20 -19.70 -1.20
C GLU A 609 -16.52 -18.60 -0.39
N LYS A 610 -16.13 -17.51 -1.06
CA LYS A 610 -15.57 -16.32 -0.40
C LYS A 610 -16.62 -15.23 -0.38
N ARG A 611 -17.05 -14.81 0.81
CA ARG A 611 -17.95 -13.64 0.95
C ARG A 611 -17.34 -12.47 0.18
N ILE A 612 -18.16 -11.77 -0.59
CA ILE A 612 -17.79 -10.48 -1.17
C ILE A 612 -17.81 -9.49 0.00
N LYS A 613 -16.79 -9.56 0.87
CA LYS A 613 -16.53 -8.47 1.82
C LYS A 613 -16.19 -7.25 0.97
N ASP A 614 -16.71 -6.08 1.31
CA ASP A 614 -16.18 -4.84 0.77
C ASP A 614 -14.69 -4.83 1.12
N ILE A 615 -13.85 -4.92 0.09
CA ILE A 615 -12.41 -5.25 0.20
C ILE A 615 -11.63 -4.21 1.03
N ILE A 616 -12.31 -3.17 1.53
CA ILE A 616 -11.69 -2.00 2.10
C ILE A 616 -12.57 -1.41 3.20
N ASP A 617 -12.61 -2.05 4.36
CA ASP A 617 -12.89 -1.32 5.60
C ASP A 617 -11.60 -0.58 6.01
N GLY A 618 -11.63 0.76 5.94
CA GLY A 618 -10.66 1.64 6.60
C GLY A 618 -9.42 2.11 5.82
N VAL A 619 -9.13 1.61 4.60
CA VAL A 619 -7.90 2.00 3.85
C VAL A 619 -8.17 2.88 2.61
N TYR A 620 -9.37 2.82 2.05
CA TYR A 620 -9.87 3.72 1.02
C TYR A 620 -11.33 3.98 1.34
N ASN A 621 -11.66 5.24 1.61
CA ASN A 621 -13.03 5.65 1.80
C ASN A 621 -13.68 5.70 0.41
N ALA A 622 -14.18 4.55 -0.07
CA ALA A 622 -14.76 4.40 -1.40
C ALA A 622 -15.90 5.42 -1.64
N ASP A 623 -16.56 5.85 -0.56
CA ASP A 623 -17.61 6.86 -0.59
C ASP A 623 -17.08 8.29 -0.79
N GLU A 624 -15.89 8.64 -0.27
CA GLU A 624 -15.25 9.95 -0.55
C GLU A 624 -14.71 9.99 -1.98
N ALA A 625 -14.07 8.91 -2.46
CA ALA A 625 -13.60 8.84 -3.85
C ALA A 625 -14.79 8.90 -4.84
N ARG A 626 -15.94 8.30 -4.50
CA ARG A 626 -17.19 8.43 -5.28
C ARG A 626 -17.74 9.85 -5.27
N ALA A 627 -17.64 10.55 -4.14
CA ALA A 627 -18.05 11.95 -4.03
C ALA A 627 -17.15 12.83 -4.91
N GLU A 628 -15.82 12.65 -4.84
CA GLU A 628 -14.84 13.38 -5.65
C GLU A 628 -14.98 13.09 -7.16
N LEU A 629 -15.21 11.84 -7.55
CA LEU A 629 -15.38 11.46 -8.97
C LEU A 629 -16.69 12.05 -9.54
N LYS A 630 -17.76 12.07 -8.75
CA LYS A 630 -19.00 12.79 -9.10
C LYS A 630 -18.77 14.29 -9.18
N GLU A 631 -18.02 14.89 -8.26
CA GLU A 631 -17.67 16.30 -8.33
C GLU A 631 -16.83 16.63 -9.56
N ALA A 632 -15.85 15.79 -9.91
CA ALA A 632 -15.01 15.96 -11.10
C ALA A 632 -15.81 15.83 -12.41
N GLN A 633 -16.71 14.85 -12.52
CA GLN A 633 -17.61 14.71 -13.67
C GLN A 633 -18.59 15.88 -13.78
N THR A 634 -19.03 16.42 -12.64
CA THR A 634 -19.91 17.60 -12.61
C THR A 634 -19.13 18.86 -12.99
N ARG A 635 -17.88 19.01 -12.55
CA ARG A 635 -16.96 20.10 -12.96
C ARG A 635 -16.67 20.09 -14.46
N ALA A 636 -16.43 18.92 -15.04
CA ALA A 636 -16.21 18.75 -16.49
C ALA A 636 -17.46 19.17 -17.30
N LYS A 637 -18.67 18.87 -16.82
CA LYS A 637 -19.91 19.35 -17.47
C LYS A 637 -20.05 20.88 -17.49
N PHE A 638 -19.46 21.58 -16.54
CA PHE A 638 -19.50 23.04 -16.46
C PHE A 638 -18.34 23.72 -17.23
N GLU A 639 -17.30 22.97 -17.62
CA GLU A 639 -16.18 23.47 -18.44
C GLU A 639 -16.57 23.80 -19.88
N ASP A 640 -17.53 23.06 -20.44
CA ASP A 640 -17.97 23.23 -21.83
C ASP A 640 -19.08 24.30 -22.02
N MET A 641 -19.50 24.99 -20.95
CA MET A 641 -20.60 25.96 -21.01
C MET A 641 -20.11 27.39 -21.28
N SER A 642 -20.76 28.08 -22.22
CA SER A 642 -20.54 29.52 -22.46
C SER A 642 -21.02 30.39 -21.29
N GLU A 643 -20.48 31.61 -21.14
CA GLU A 643 -20.85 32.57 -20.07
C GLU A 643 -22.38 32.82 -20.00
N LYS A 644 -23.05 32.85 -21.15
CA LYS A 644 -24.50 33.03 -21.24
C LYS A 644 -25.28 31.82 -20.73
N GLN A 645 -24.74 30.61 -20.89
CA GLN A 645 -25.32 29.38 -20.37
C GLN A 645 -25.08 29.27 -18.86
N LEU A 646 -23.89 29.63 -18.37
CA LEU A 646 -23.58 29.69 -16.94
C LEU A 646 -24.53 30.62 -16.18
N ALA A 647 -24.76 31.85 -16.69
CA ALA A 647 -25.70 32.78 -16.06
C ALA A 647 -27.15 32.27 -15.99
N LYS A 648 -27.57 31.48 -16.98
CA LYS A 648 -28.90 30.85 -17.01
C LYS A 648 -28.98 29.70 -15.99
N GLU A 649 -27.90 28.96 -15.84
CA GLU A 649 -27.81 27.82 -14.92
C GLU A 649 -27.76 28.27 -13.45
N ILE A 650 -27.04 29.36 -13.15
CA ILE A 650 -27.07 30.02 -11.82
C ILE A 650 -28.50 30.36 -11.42
N LYS A 651 -29.26 31.02 -12.30
CA LYS A 651 -30.67 31.37 -12.03
C LYS A 651 -31.56 30.13 -11.85
N ARG A 652 -31.26 29.04 -12.57
CA ARG A 652 -32.00 27.78 -12.45
C ARG A 652 -31.76 27.13 -11.08
N LEU A 653 -30.49 27.06 -10.66
CA LEU A 653 -30.08 26.50 -9.38
C LEU A 653 -30.55 27.34 -8.18
N GLU A 654 -30.50 28.68 -8.26
CA GLU A 654 -31.07 29.57 -7.25
C GLU A 654 -32.56 29.32 -7.04
N LYS A 655 -33.31 29.19 -8.14
CA LYS A 655 -34.74 28.90 -8.08
C LYS A 655 -35.01 27.53 -7.48
N GLN A 656 -34.26 26.49 -7.90
CA GLN A 656 -34.38 25.15 -7.33
C GLN A 656 -34.06 25.11 -5.83
N MET A 657 -32.99 25.78 -5.40
CA MET A 657 -32.61 25.87 -4.00
C MET A 657 -33.75 26.50 -3.15
N MET A 658 -34.32 27.61 -3.63
CA MET A 658 -35.44 28.28 -2.99
C MET A 658 -36.72 27.43 -2.97
N ASP A 659 -36.99 26.67 -4.04
CA ASP A 659 -38.13 25.76 -4.12
C ASP A 659 -37.96 24.56 -3.17
N HIS A 660 -36.76 23.98 -3.07
CA HIS A 660 -36.45 22.93 -2.08
C HIS A 660 -36.55 23.44 -0.64
N ALA A 661 -36.07 24.66 -0.35
CA ALA A 661 -36.19 25.28 0.95
C ALA A 661 -37.65 25.55 1.34
N LYS A 662 -38.48 26.00 0.39
CA LYS A 662 -39.94 26.18 0.61
C LYS A 662 -40.67 24.87 0.86
N ASN A 663 -40.21 23.78 0.23
CA ASN A 663 -40.78 22.44 0.41
C ASN A 663 -40.20 21.69 1.63
N LEU A 664 -39.39 22.35 2.47
CA LEU A 664 -38.72 21.77 3.64
C LEU A 664 -37.75 20.61 3.32
N GLU A 665 -37.28 20.52 2.08
CA GLU A 665 -36.30 19.53 1.62
C GLU A 665 -34.86 20.05 1.86
N PHE A 666 -34.49 20.24 3.12
CA PHE A 666 -33.27 20.97 3.49
C PHE A 666 -31.96 20.34 2.99
N GLU A 667 -31.87 19.01 2.92
CA GLU A 667 -30.70 18.33 2.37
C GLU A 667 -30.51 18.61 0.87
N LYS A 668 -31.60 18.59 0.09
CA LYS A 668 -31.55 18.93 -1.34
C LYS A 668 -31.26 20.41 -1.55
N ALA A 669 -31.78 21.28 -0.68
CA ALA A 669 -31.48 22.70 -0.70
C ALA A 669 -29.99 22.97 -0.41
N ALA A 670 -29.39 22.28 0.56
CA ALA A 670 -27.97 22.36 0.87
C ALA A 670 -27.10 21.88 -0.30
N GLN A 671 -27.42 20.73 -0.90
CA GLN A 671 -26.72 20.23 -2.10
C GLN A 671 -26.79 21.22 -3.28
N THR A 672 -27.96 21.83 -3.51
CA THR A 672 -28.14 22.83 -4.58
C THR A 672 -27.38 24.12 -4.28
N ARG A 673 -27.30 24.54 -3.01
CA ARG A 673 -26.52 25.69 -2.56
C ARG A 673 -25.03 25.49 -2.81
N ASP A 674 -24.50 24.31 -2.50
CA ASP A 674 -23.07 24.03 -2.63
C ASP A 674 -22.68 23.94 -4.12
N GLN A 675 -23.55 23.39 -4.98
CA GLN A 675 -23.42 23.46 -6.44
C GLN A 675 -23.43 24.90 -6.97
N LEU A 676 -24.34 25.74 -6.46
CA LEU A 676 -24.43 27.16 -6.82
C LEU A 676 -23.18 27.94 -6.38
N ALA A 677 -22.65 27.65 -5.20
CA ALA A 677 -21.43 28.27 -4.67
C ALA A 677 -20.21 27.95 -5.54
N LEU A 678 -20.05 26.68 -5.94
CA LEU A 678 -18.99 26.24 -6.84
C LEU A 678 -19.06 26.96 -8.20
N LEU A 679 -20.26 27.11 -8.76
CA LEU A 679 -20.47 27.78 -10.03
C LEU A 679 -20.20 29.30 -9.95
N ARG A 680 -20.62 29.95 -8.85
CA ARG A 680 -20.40 31.39 -8.60
C ARG A 680 -18.92 31.72 -8.35
N GLN A 681 -18.22 30.88 -7.58
CA GLN A 681 -16.79 31.05 -7.30
C GLN A 681 -15.96 31.06 -8.60
N ARG A 682 -16.40 30.29 -9.61
CA ARG A 682 -15.77 30.23 -10.92
C ARG A 682 -16.05 31.45 -11.80
N VAL A 683 -17.28 31.96 -11.79
CA VAL A 683 -17.68 33.12 -12.62
C VAL A 683 -17.11 34.43 -12.06
N PHE A 684 -17.03 34.57 -10.74
CA PHE A 684 -16.69 35.84 -10.09
C PHE A 684 -15.34 35.86 -9.37
N GLY A 685 -14.64 34.73 -9.22
CA GLY A 685 -13.43 34.62 -8.40
C GLY A 685 -13.73 34.75 -6.90
N ALA A 686 -12.81 34.28 -6.06
CA ALA A 686 -13.02 34.21 -4.61
C ALA A 686 -13.02 35.60 -3.94
N ASN A 687 -14.22 36.19 -3.78
CA ASN A 687 -14.70 36.93 -2.58
C ASN A 687 -15.94 37.76 -2.93
N VAL A 688 -17.12 37.25 -2.58
CA VAL A 688 -18.27 38.11 -2.24
C VAL A 688 -18.82 37.56 -0.94
N GLY A 689 -18.42 38.16 0.18
CA GLY A 689 -19.05 37.90 1.46
C GLY A 689 -20.51 38.36 1.39
N ASP A 690 -21.44 37.47 1.73
CA ASP A 690 -22.84 37.83 1.90
C ASP A 690 -22.97 38.80 3.08
N HIS A 691 -22.99 40.09 2.79
CA HIS A 691 -23.53 41.09 3.72
C HIS A 691 -25.05 40.94 3.76
N VAL A 692 -25.52 40.06 4.65
CA VAL A 692 -26.91 40.10 5.11
C VAL A 692 -27.06 41.38 5.94
N SER A 693 -27.58 42.43 5.31
CA SER A 693 -28.08 43.61 6.00
C SER A 693 -29.34 43.21 6.78
N GLY A 694 -29.26 43.30 8.11
CA GLY A 694 -30.39 43.03 8.99
C GLY A 694 -31.54 43.99 8.70
N ILE A 695 -32.67 43.44 8.23
CA ILE A 695 -33.95 44.14 8.24
C ILE A 695 -34.52 43.98 9.64
N GLY A 696 -34.45 45.07 10.41
CA GLY A 696 -35.04 45.18 11.74
C GLY A 696 -36.55 44.96 11.69
N GLY A 697 -37.04 44.26 12.70
CA GLY A 697 -38.46 44.07 12.93
C GLY A 697 -39.18 45.38 13.26
N LYS A 698 -40.38 45.50 12.71
CA LYS A 698 -41.59 45.73 13.49
C LYS A 698 -42.55 44.60 13.22
#